data_AF-A0A8T1WLJ2-F1
#
_entry.id   AF-A0A8T1WLJ2-F1
#
_cell.length_a   1.000
_cell.length_b   1.000
_cell.length_c   1.000
_cell.angle_alpha   90.00
_cell.angle_beta   90.00
_cell.angle_gamma   90.00
#
_symmetry.space_group_name_H-M   'P 1'
#
loop_
_entity.id
_entity.type
_entity.pdbx_description
1 polymer ?
#
loop_
_entity_poly.entity_id
_entity_poly.type
_entity_poly.pdbx_seq_one_letter_code
_entity_poly.pdbx_strand_id
1 'polypeptide(L)'
;MKLARHGEIVLVLERAMEAALGILDLLDTSSRDAWYQQLQRERDEQMKMYEGLLTDDEKLMTEAGGEDQQLEILTILKHSFDRDGDLLTQRELDVTSFVYDAIARRANVIAVTSPKWLSTSEYEWSFSEMTPVEDEENCIREAIIWEELNHPNILKIYGACHVGEPGILHEANFISVHPCWKEFLGCARALRYMHDRGFVHCFFSVENLRSSKSEGGDGVLVGFGLVPLNEAFRYGIIYNTWVERQGDDVHPTVASDVLAFGHHIFEYLLYLACDYDEDKTALLAPSMTGRLPYTRPEFLNEDEWNLLQNMCADVATERASMADIITQIEVLAALEASNDDDDGDNSKSKVKSEANTPATVQDTSTYEIQSLGLTLQGTLDELKELCADLPEFGDVNDPVYARLLDVYKQLQKLRTTVPESLVENFSVILLRFYDILDKRAYPSESIVASVCAARTVAGKNFSIHHDIDRLIFTSPLLSNGAVVHRWEPIWKMARDNQSEVLATHLEDPSSFLDQLEESSNREEALALLQFEARNHIGARSAPSVLATQHDVTETTEGGSLPPWFIPPYQVTLDKHAADGSFGAVYYGQWLDTDVVVKQVTTDQLDRANRLQFRHEANLWFGLNHVNLVKLYGACHEGRPFFVCERASEGTIGSYLKGKGRWEIWDSIRDAARGLKHLHDHSIIHGDLKGNNILVCDDGLVKLADFGLSSVANRDGVVTDGLEGALGAFRWKAPECILGARPTFASDIFSLGMCVIEIVTGDFPWGKDMSDAAVKFNVAEKKLIPPRPESFNDTEWDLVARMCKFDPQQRISAGAVVSFVDNMR
;
A
#
# COMPACT_ATOMS: atom_id res chain seq x y z
N MET A 1 -19.80 -9.34 29.93
CA MET A 1 -19.11 -10.00 28.79
C MET A 1 -20.01 -10.68 27.78
N LYS A 2 -20.73 -11.78 28.10
CA LYS A 2 -21.56 -12.48 27.08
C LYS A 2 -22.59 -11.59 26.38
N LEU A 3 -23.30 -10.75 27.14
CA LEU A 3 -24.21 -9.74 26.57
C LEU A 3 -23.46 -8.68 25.72
N ALA A 4 -22.26 -8.29 26.13
CA ALA A 4 -21.48 -7.29 25.39
C ALA A 4 -21.16 -7.75 23.96
N ARG A 5 -20.92 -9.06 23.80
CA ARG A 5 -20.66 -9.70 22.49
C ARG A 5 -21.93 -10.26 21.84
N HIS A 6 -23.12 -9.85 22.27
CA HIS A 6 -24.38 -10.47 21.80
C HIS A 6 -24.60 -10.26 20.29
N GLY A 7 -24.37 -9.05 19.77
CA GLY A 7 -24.46 -8.77 18.34
C GLY A 7 -23.50 -9.61 17.51
N GLU A 8 -22.24 -9.70 17.95
CA GLU A 8 -21.23 -10.55 17.33
C GLU A 8 -21.64 -12.03 17.32
N ILE A 9 -22.08 -12.57 18.47
CA ILE A 9 -22.51 -13.96 18.60
C ILE A 9 -23.70 -14.25 17.67
N VAL A 10 -24.67 -13.34 17.62
CA VAL A 10 -25.80 -13.43 16.70
C VAL A 10 -25.33 -13.49 15.26
N LEU A 11 -24.44 -12.58 14.85
CA LEU A 11 -23.89 -12.53 13.50
C LEU A 11 -23.17 -13.84 13.13
N VAL A 12 -22.31 -14.34 14.03
CA VAL A 12 -21.59 -15.60 13.83
C VAL A 12 -22.55 -16.78 13.70
N LEU A 13 -23.58 -16.85 14.56
CA LEU A 13 -24.57 -17.92 14.52
C LEU A 13 -25.44 -17.88 13.25
N GLU A 14 -25.88 -16.69 12.83
CA GLU A 14 -26.64 -16.52 11.59
C GLU A 14 -25.80 -16.94 10.38
N ARG A 15 -24.55 -16.48 10.30
CA ARG A 15 -23.62 -16.88 9.22
C ARG A 15 -23.30 -18.36 9.23
N ALA A 16 -23.04 -18.95 10.39
CA ALA A 16 -22.77 -20.38 10.52
C ALA A 16 -23.99 -21.22 10.14
N MET A 17 -25.19 -20.78 10.52
CA MET A 17 -26.45 -21.42 10.14
C MET A 17 -26.70 -21.31 8.63
N GLU A 18 -26.53 -20.14 8.03
CA GLU A 18 -26.64 -19.97 6.58
C GLU A 18 -25.63 -20.82 5.82
N ALA A 19 -24.38 -20.88 6.31
CA ALA A 19 -23.35 -21.74 5.75
C ALA A 19 -23.75 -23.22 5.84
N ALA A 20 -24.20 -23.70 7.00
CA ALA A 20 -24.63 -25.07 7.21
C ALA A 20 -25.86 -25.42 6.34
N LEU A 21 -26.88 -24.57 6.31
CA LEU A 21 -28.07 -24.76 5.48
C LEU A 21 -27.72 -24.78 4.00
N GLY A 22 -26.76 -23.94 3.57
CA GLY A 22 -26.23 -23.95 2.21
C GLY A 22 -25.47 -25.24 1.88
N ILE A 23 -24.58 -25.69 2.77
CA ILE A 23 -23.81 -26.94 2.64
C ILE A 23 -24.72 -28.18 2.68
N LEU A 24 -25.88 -28.09 3.32
CA LEU A 24 -26.88 -29.18 3.35
C LEU A 24 -27.93 -29.09 2.23
N ASP A 25 -27.89 -28.05 1.38
CA ASP A 25 -28.90 -27.74 0.33
C ASP A 25 -30.32 -27.63 0.92
N LEU A 26 -30.45 -26.93 2.06
CA LEU A 26 -31.70 -26.78 2.82
C LEU A 26 -32.24 -25.33 2.82
N LEU A 27 -31.66 -24.42 2.03
CA LEU A 27 -31.98 -22.98 2.03
C LEU A 27 -33.43 -22.66 1.63
N ASP A 28 -34.10 -23.54 0.89
CA ASP A 28 -35.48 -23.39 0.40
C ASP A 28 -36.51 -24.25 1.16
N THR A 29 -36.10 -24.85 2.27
CA THR A 29 -36.94 -25.80 3.01
C THR A 29 -37.59 -25.17 4.24
N SER A 30 -38.71 -25.75 4.71
CA SER A 30 -39.27 -25.43 6.02
C SER A 30 -38.28 -25.67 7.18
N SER A 31 -37.20 -26.41 6.93
CA SER A 31 -36.10 -26.56 7.88
C SER A 31 -35.39 -25.23 8.14
N ARG A 32 -35.19 -24.39 7.11
CA ARG A 32 -34.62 -23.05 7.29
C ARG A 32 -35.46 -22.24 8.28
N ASP A 33 -36.76 -22.14 8.03
CA ASP A 33 -37.68 -21.40 8.91
C ASP A 33 -37.66 -21.96 10.34
N ALA A 34 -37.60 -23.28 10.49
CA ALA A 34 -37.53 -23.92 11.80
C ALA A 34 -36.24 -23.57 12.56
N TRP A 35 -35.09 -23.50 11.86
CA TRP A 35 -33.82 -23.12 12.46
C TRP A 35 -33.80 -21.64 12.87
N TYR A 36 -34.25 -20.72 12.01
CA TYR A 36 -34.37 -19.30 12.38
C TYR A 36 -35.37 -19.10 13.54
N GLN A 37 -36.48 -19.83 13.57
CA GLN A 37 -37.42 -19.80 14.70
C GLN A 37 -36.82 -20.37 15.99
N GLN A 38 -35.94 -21.37 15.91
CA GLN A 38 -35.22 -21.88 17.07
C GLN A 38 -34.20 -20.85 17.56
N LEU A 39 -33.41 -20.27 16.67
CA LEU A 39 -32.44 -19.21 16.99
C LEU A 39 -33.13 -18.02 17.65
N GLN A 40 -34.27 -17.57 17.10
CA GLN A 40 -35.05 -16.48 17.67
C GLN A 40 -35.56 -16.80 19.09
N ARG A 41 -36.01 -18.04 19.33
CA ARG A 41 -36.44 -18.47 20.67
C ARG A 41 -35.28 -18.45 21.67
N GLU A 42 -34.11 -18.90 21.26
CA GLU A 42 -32.91 -18.85 22.10
C GLU A 42 -32.47 -17.41 22.40
N ARG A 43 -32.51 -16.52 21.40
CA ARG A 43 -32.28 -15.07 21.58
C ARG A 43 -33.26 -14.48 22.60
N ASP A 44 -34.55 -14.80 22.48
CA ASP A 44 -35.59 -14.32 23.40
C ASP A 44 -35.42 -14.84 24.85
N GLU A 45 -34.96 -16.08 25.02
CA GLU A 45 -34.65 -16.66 26.32
C GLU A 45 -33.42 -16.02 26.96
N GLN A 46 -32.38 -15.74 26.17
CA GLN A 46 -31.21 -15.00 26.65
C GLN A 46 -31.58 -13.58 27.08
N MET A 47 -32.41 -12.86 26.32
CA MET A 47 -32.85 -11.52 26.72
C MET A 47 -33.62 -11.52 28.05
N LYS A 48 -34.46 -12.53 28.31
CA LYS A 48 -35.13 -12.67 29.63
C LYS A 48 -34.13 -12.85 30.77
N MET A 49 -33.04 -13.58 30.54
CA MET A 49 -31.98 -13.76 31.54
C MET A 49 -31.30 -12.42 31.84
N TYR A 50 -30.96 -11.64 30.80
CA TYR A 50 -30.30 -10.34 30.94
C TYR A 50 -31.22 -9.28 31.57
N GLU A 51 -32.50 -9.23 31.18
CA GLU A 51 -33.51 -8.39 31.83
C GLU A 51 -33.64 -8.73 33.33
N GLY A 52 -33.57 -10.01 33.70
CA GLY A 52 -33.53 -10.42 35.11
C GLY A 52 -32.32 -9.87 35.86
N LEU A 53 -31.16 -9.78 35.20
CA LEU A 53 -29.96 -9.19 35.79
C LEU A 53 -30.12 -7.68 36.04
N LEU A 54 -30.78 -6.97 35.12
CA LEU A 54 -31.08 -5.54 35.23
C LEU A 54 -32.02 -5.17 36.41
N THR A 55 -32.71 -6.15 37.00
CA THR A 55 -33.56 -5.91 38.18
C THR A 55 -32.80 -5.87 39.50
N ASP A 56 -31.52 -6.29 39.50
CA ASP A 56 -30.67 -6.38 40.67
C ASP A 56 -29.32 -5.71 40.40
N ASP A 57 -29.25 -4.43 40.78
CA ASP A 57 -28.06 -3.59 40.62
C ASP A 57 -26.81 -4.18 41.29
N GLU A 58 -26.92 -4.78 42.48
CA GLU A 58 -25.74 -5.35 43.18
C GLU A 58 -25.23 -6.57 42.43
N LYS A 59 -26.13 -7.40 41.93
CA LYS A 59 -25.78 -8.55 41.11
C LYS A 59 -25.18 -8.15 39.77
N LEU A 60 -25.75 -7.14 39.10
CA LEU A 60 -25.20 -6.60 37.85
C LEU A 60 -23.75 -6.14 38.05
N MET A 61 -23.48 -5.39 39.12
CA MET A 61 -22.11 -4.91 39.41
C MET A 61 -21.16 -6.04 39.82
N THR A 62 -21.67 -7.05 40.54
CA THR A 62 -20.87 -8.25 40.88
C THR A 62 -20.45 -9.00 39.62
N GLU A 63 -21.33 -9.10 38.63
CA GLU A 63 -21.07 -9.76 37.34
C GLU A 63 -20.25 -8.88 36.38
N ALA A 64 -20.36 -7.55 36.49
CA ALA A 64 -19.56 -6.60 35.72
C ALA A 64 -18.11 -6.50 36.22
N GLY A 65 -17.85 -6.93 37.46
CA GLY A 65 -16.51 -7.02 38.03
C GLY A 65 -15.89 -5.69 38.41
N GLY A 66 -14.56 -5.62 38.38
CA GLY A 66 -13.77 -4.42 38.71
C GLY A 66 -13.83 -3.33 37.63
N GLU A 67 -13.19 -2.20 37.87
CA GLU A 67 -13.19 -1.04 36.95
C GLU A 67 -12.69 -1.40 35.54
N ASP A 68 -11.59 -2.14 35.43
CA ASP A 68 -11.02 -2.58 34.14
C ASP A 68 -12.01 -3.45 33.35
N GLN A 69 -12.67 -4.38 34.04
CA GLN A 69 -13.66 -5.27 33.41
C GLN A 69 -14.93 -4.50 33.00
N GLN A 70 -15.33 -3.48 33.77
CA GLN A 70 -16.44 -2.61 33.42
C GLN A 70 -16.13 -1.78 32.18
N LEU A 71 -14.91 -1.25 32.07
CA LEU A 71 -14.45 -0.51 30.89
C LEU A 71 -14.44 -1.40 29.64
N GLU A 72 -13.87 -2.60 29.75
CA GLU A 72 -13.92 -3.63 28.71
C GLU A 72 -15.35 -3.90 28.24
N ILE A 73 -16.29 -4.11 29.18
CA ILE A 73 -17.70 -4.36 28.86
C ILE A 73 -18.32 -3.17 28.13
N LEU A 74 -18.08 -1.93 28.59
CA LEU A 74 -18.61 -0.72 27.96
C LEU A 74 -18.07 -0.53 26.54
N THR A 75 -16.77 -0.76 26.33
CA THR A 75 -16.12 -0.65 25.01
C THR A 75 -16.69 -1.67 24.04
N ILE A 76 -16.79 -2.95 24.44
CA ILE A 76 -17.33 -4.01 23.58
C ILE A 76 -18.81 -3.78 23.29
N LEU A 77 -19.61 -3.36 24.28
CA LEU A 77 -21.02 -3.02 24.07
C LEU A 77 -21.17 -1.91 23.03
N LYS A 78 -20.35 -0.86 23.13
CA LYS A 78 -20.38 0.26 22.19
C LYS A 78 -19.94 -0.17 20.78
N HIS A 79 -18.85 -0.92 20.67
CA HIS A 79 -18.35 -1.46 19.40
C HIS A 79 -19.40 -2.35 18.72
N SER A 80 -19.95 -3.33 19.44
CA SER A 80 -20.96 -4.24 18.89
C SER A 80 -22.25 -3.50 18.54
N PHE A 81 -22.63 -2.46 19.29
CA PHE A 81 -23.78 -1.62 18.91
C PHE A 81 -23.54 -0.86 17.60
N ASP A 82 -22.37 -0.24 17.44
CA ASP A 82 -22.04 0.55 16.25
C ASP A 82 -21.88 -0.32 14.99
N ARG A 83 -21.41 -1.56 15.16
CA ARG A 83 -21.12 -2.49 14.05
C ARG A 83 -22.31 -3.42 13.72
N ASP A 84 -22.91 -4.01 14.74
CA ASP A 84 -23.89 -5.10 14.60
C ASP A 84 -25.32 -4.66 14.94
N GLY A 85 -25.55 -3.37 15.25
CA GLY A 85 -26.83 -2.85 15.73
C GLY A 85 -28.01 -3.13 14.82
N ASP A 86 -27.82 -3.12 13.50
CA ASP A 86 -28.87 -3.40 12.50
C ASP A 86 -29.35 -4.87 12.52
N LEU A 87 -28.55 -5.78 13.09
CA LEU A 87 -28.87 -7.21 13.22
C LEU A 87 -29.67 -7.51 14.49
N LEU A 88 -29.64 -6.59 15.44
CA LEU A 88 -30.29 -6.74 16.73
C LEU A 88 -31.75 -6.31 16.64
N THR A 89 -32.63 -7.08 17.29
CA THR A 89 -34.01 -6.68 17.48
C THR A 89 -34.10 -5.46 18.39
N GLN A 90 -35.18 -4.68 18.29
CA GLN A 90 -35.40 -3.53 19.17
C GLN A 90 -35.27 -3.90 20.66
N ARG A 91 -35.76 -5.07 21.07
CA ARG A 91 -35.67 -5.56 22.45
C ARG A 91 -34.22 -5.81 22.88
N GLU A 92 -33.40 -6.38 22.01
CA GLU A 92 -31.97 -6.61 22.28
C GLU A 92 -31.21 -5.28 22.37
N LEU A 93 -31.50 -4.33 21.50
CA LEU A 93 -30.95 -2.98 21.54
C LEU A 93 -31.31 -2.27 22.85
N ASP A 94 -32.58 -2.36 23.28
CA ASP A 94 -33.05 -1.78 24.54
C ASP A 94 -32.29 -2.37 25.74
N VAL A 95 -32.19 -3.70 25.84
CA VAL A 95 -31.47 -4.38 26.94
C VAL A 95 -29.99 -4.00 26.95
N THR A 96 -29.34 -3.99 25.79
CA THR A 96 -27.94 -3.61 25.61
C THR A 96 -27.70 -2.18 26.07
N SER A 97 -28.59 -1.26 25.66
CA SER A 97 -28.57 0.16 26.06
C SER A 97 -28.76 0.34 27.56
N PHE A 98 -29.71 -0.36 28.19
CA PHE A 98 -29.91 -0.28 29.64
C PHE A 98 -28.71 -0.78 30.45
N VAL A 99 -28.06 -1.85 29.99
CA VAL A 99 -26.85 -2.38 30.65
C VAL A 99 -25.69 -1.41 30.50
N TYR A 100 -25.48 -0.84 29.29
CA TYR A 100 -24.47 0.19 29.06
C TYR A 100 -24.68 1.36 30.02
N ASP A 101 -25.89 1.91 30.07
CA ASP A 101 -26.27 3.02 30.95
C ASP A 101 -26.02 2.71 32.43
N ALA A 102 -26.39 1.51 32.89
CA ALA A 102 -26.26 1.11 34.28
C ALA A 102 -24.79 1.00 34.72
N ILE A 103 -23.93 0.44 33.86
CA ILE A 103 -22.50 0.32 34.12
C ILE A 103 -21.82 1.70 34.00
N ALA A 104 -22.10 2.47 32.94
CA ALA A 104 -21.51 3.78 32.68
C ALA A 104 -21.78 4.78 33.82
N ARG A 105 -23.02 4.83 34.34
CA ARG A 105 -23.39 5.71 35.47
C ARG A 105 -22.60 5.42 36.74
N ARG A 106 -22.21 4.16 36.97
CA ARG A 106 -21.49 3.74 38.18
C ARG A 106 -19.98 3.80 38.01
N ALA A 107 -19.47 3.43 36.85
CA ALA A 107 -18.06 3.57 36.49
C ALA A 107 -17.64 5.04 36.33
N ASN A 108 -18.61 5.95 36.08
CA ASN A 108 -18.36 7.35 35.76
C ASN A 108 -17.46 7.52 34.51
N VAL A 109 -17.62 6.60 33.55
CA VAL A 109 -16.90 6.56 32.27
C VAL A 109 -17.92 6.46 31.14
N ILE A 110 -17.66 7.14 30.03
CA ILE A 110 -18.45 7.06 28.79
C ILE A 110 -17.50 6.68 27.65
N ALA A 111 -17.75 5.54 27.01
CA ALA A 111 -17.07 5.18 25.76
C ALA A 111 -17.72 5.97 24.61
N VAL A 112 -17.02 6.97 24.09
CA VAL A 112 -17.60 7.98 23.18
C VAL A 112 -17.73 7.46 21.75
N THR A 113 -16.70 6.77 21.24
CA THR A 113 -16.65 6.23 19.87
C THR A 113 -15.76 5.00 19.83
N SER A 114 -16.22 3.94 19.16
CA SER A 114 -15.33 2.84 18.80
C SER A 114 -14.45 3.23 17.62
N PRO A 115 -13.13 3.08 17.71
CA PRO A 115 -12.26 3.18 16.54
C PRO A 115 -12.63 2.11 15.49
N LYS A 116 -12.37 2.39 14.21
CA LYS A 116 -12.63 1.43 13.13
C LYS A 116 -11.67 0.26 13.12
N TRP A 117 -10.44 0.49 13.57
CA TRP A 117 -9.41 -0.54 13.72
C TRP A 117 -9.66 -1.47 14.91
N LEU A 118 -10.56 -1.09 15.83
CA LEU A 118 -10.86 -1.93 16.99
C LEU A 118 -11.44 -3.23 16.50
N SER A 119 -10.85 -4.31 16.97
CA SER A 119 -11.48 -5.60 16.87
C SER A 119 -11.47 -6.30 18.22
N THR A 120 -12.45 -7.18 18.42
CA THR A 120 -12.72 -7.80 19.73
C THR A 120 -12.83 -9.33 19.67
N SER A 121 -12.51 -9.95 18.52
CA SER A 121 -12.77 -11.37 18.27
C SER A 121 -11.64 -12.10 17.54
N GLU A 122 -11.22 -13.24 18.08
CA GLU A 122 -10.28 -14.16 17.42
C GLU A 122 -10.77 -14.62 16.05
N TYR A 123 -12.09 -14.67 15.83
CA TYR A 123 -12.65 -15.02 14.52
C TYR A 123 -12.24 -14.01 13.45
N GLU A 124 -12.21 -12.72 13.79
CA GLU A 124 -11.84 -11.63 12.89
C GLU A 124 -10.37 -11.68 12.50
N TRP A 125 -9.51 -12.34 13.29
CA TRP A 125 -8.05 -12.37 13.09
C TRP A 125 -7.51 -13.76 12.88
N SER A 126 -8.36 -14.74 12.62
CA SER A 126 -7.97 -16.14 12.43
C SER A 126 -6.94 -16.36 11.31
N PHE A 127 -6.67 -15.33 10.51
CA PHE A 127 -5.70 -15.31 9.41
C PHE A 127 -4.64 -14.19 9.56
N SER A 128 -4.56 -13.55 10.71
CA SER A 128 -3.62 -12.47 11.04
C SER A 128 -2.63 -12.95 12.11
N GLU A 129 -1.44 -12.37 12.13
CA GLU A 129 -0.55 -12.51 13.28
C GLU A 129 -0.90 -11.42 14.30
N MET A 130 -0.78 -11.75 15.59
CA MET A 130 -0.99 -10.80 16.68
C MET A 130 0.31 -10.63 17.45
N THR A 131 0.79 -9.39 17.54
CA THR A 131 1.88 -9.03 18.44
C THR A 131 1.29 -8.44 19.73
N PRO A 132 1.54 -9.05 20.90
CA PRO A 132 1.06 -8.51 22.18
C PRO A 132 1.75 -7.18 22.51
N VAL A 133 1.00 -6.28 23.15
CA VAL A 133 1.48 -4.97 23.61
C VAL A 133 1.39 -4.90 25.14
N GLU A 134 2.25 -4.10 25.78
CA GLU A 134 2.37 -4.04 27.24
C GLU A 134 1.06 -3.69 27.95
N ASP A 135 0.29 -2.73 27.41
CA ASP A 135 -0.95 -2.23 28.02
C ASP A 135 -1.93 -1.65 26.99
N GLU A 136 -3.15 -1.38 27.46
CA GLU A 136 -4.26 -0.81 26.69
C GLU A 136 -3.94 0.58 26.10
N GLU A 137 -3.29 1.46 26.87
CA GLU A 137 -2.98 2.82 26.43
C GLU A 137 -1.97 2.82 25.28
N ASN A 138 -0.94 1.99 25.39
CA ASN A 138 0.04 1.76 24.34
C ASN A 138 -0.61 1.13 23.11
N CYS A 139 -1.51 0.15 23.27
CA CYS A 139 -2.21 -0.45 22.14
C CYS A 139 -3.05 0.58 21.37
N ILE A 140 -3.82 1.42 22.07
CA ILE A 140 -4.62 2.50 21.46
C ILE A 140 -3.71 3.52 20.76
N ARG A 141 -2.63 3.94 21.43
CA ARG A 141 -1.69 4.93 20.91
C ARG A 141 -1.02 4.46 19.62
N GLU A 142 -0.51 3.23 19.63
CA GLU A 142 0.07 2.59 18.45
C GLU A 142 -0.99 2.51 17.33
N ALA A 143 -2.16 1.93 17.60
CA ALA A 143 -3.19 1.71 16.59
C ALA A 143 -3.67 3.02 15.91
N ILE A 144 -3.73 4.13 16.64
CA ILE A 144 -4.06 5.46 16.09
C ILE A 144 -2.98 5.94 15.10
N ILE A 145 -1.69 5.80 15.45
CA ILE A 145 -0.59 6.19 14.56
C ILE A 145 -0.64 5.35 13.29
N TRP A 146 -0.86 4.05 13.43
CA TRP A 146 -0.91 3.11 12.32
C TRP A 146 -2.07 3.32 11.37
N GLU A 147 -3.22 3.79 11.86
CA GLU A 147 -4.34 4.20 11.00
C GLU A 147 -3.95 5.31 10.01
N GLU A 148 -2.91 6.10 10.32
CA GLU A 148 -2.38 7.14 9.44
C GLU A 148 -1.29 6.66 8.47
N LEU A 149 -0.81 5.42 8.62
CA LEU A 149 0.29 4.86 7.83
C LEU A 149 -0.21 3.84 6.81
N ASN A 150 -0.12 4.20 5.54
CA ASN A 150 -0.56 3.37 4.43
C ASN A 150 0.47 3.41 3.28
N HIS A 151 1.44 2.49 3.29
CA HIS A 151 2.55 2.39 2.33
C HIS A 151 2.88 0.91 2.08
N PRO A 152 3.38 0.52 0.88
CA PRO A 152 3.78 -0.87 0.63
C PRO A 152 4.84 -1.36 1.62
N ASN A 153 5.93 -0.60 1.82
CA ASN A 153 6.98 -1.00 2.76
C ASN A 153 6.65 -0.81 4.27
N ILE A 154 5.39 -0.56 4.63
CA ILE A 154 4.97 -0.48 6.03
C ILE A 154 4.13 -1.71 6.34
N LEU A 155 4.48 -2.41 7.41
CA LEU A 155 3.79 -3.64 7.80
C LEU A 155 2.28 -3.39 7.87
N LYS A 156 1.53 -4.17 7.10
CA LYS A 156 0.07 -4.02 7.02
C LYS A 156 -0.57 -4.44 8.34
N ILE A 157 -1.20 -3.50 9.01
CA ILE A 157 -2.01 -3.74 10.21
C ILE A 157 -3.46 -3.90 9.82
N TYR A 158 -4.09 -4.98 10.26
CA TYR A 158 -5.50 -5.29 10.04
C TYR A 158 -6.42 -4.74 11.14
N GLY A 159 -5.88 -4.45 12.32
CA GLY A 159 -6.62 -3.89 13.44
C GLY A 159 -5.83 -3.98 14.75
N ALA A 160 -6.49 -3.69 15.86
CA ALA A 160 -5.93 -3.88 17.19
C ALA A 160 -7.01 -4.25 18.20
N CYS A 161 -6.59 -4.97 19.23
CA CYS A 161 -7.39 -5.27 20.40
C CYS A 161 -6.72 -4.60 21.59
N HIS A 162 -7.37 -3.61 22.19
CA HIS A 162 -6.84 -2.97 23.40
C HIS A 162 -7.50 -3.52 24.68
N VAL A 163 -8.47 -4.42 24.51
CA VAL A 163 -9.34 -4.93 25.57
C VAL A 163 -8.98 -6.37 25.91
N GLY A 164 -8.78 -6.68 27.19
CA GLY A 164 -8.45 -8.04 27.63
C GLY A 164 -6.96 -8.35 27.46
N GLU A 165 -6.57 -8.96 26.34
CA GLU A 165 -5.16 -9.17 25.96
C GLU A 165 -4.78 -8.14 24.89
N PRO A 166 -4.10 -7.02 25.25
CA PRO A 166 -3.76 -5.99 24.30
C PRO A 166 -2.81 -6.50 23.22
N GLY A 167 -3.12 -6.27 21.96
CA GLY A 167 -2.31 -6.71 20.83
C GLY A 167 -2.67 -6.02 19.51
N ILE A 168 -1.68 -5.93 18.64
CA ILE A 168 -1.81 -5.38 17.29
C ILE A 168 -1.85 -6.51 16.28
N LEU A 169 -2.75 -6.40 15.31
CA LEU A 169 -3.04 -7.43 14.33
C LEU A 169 -2.48 -7.02 13.01
N HIS A 170 -1.66 -7.86 12.42
CA HIS A 170 -0.90 -7.50 11.25
C HIS A 170 -0.70 -8.68 10.31
N GLU A 171 -0.17 -8.38 9.12
CA GLU A 171 0.25 -9.39 8.17
C GLU A 171 1.41 -10.23 8.68
N ALA A 172 1.48 -11.45 8.15
CA ALA A 172 2.53 -12.36 8.51
C ALA A 172 3.89 -11.85 8.01
N ASN A 173 4.87 -11.81 8.90
CA ASN A 173 6.21 -11.32 8.60
C ASN A 173 7.28 -12.25 9.19
N PHE A 174 8.55 -11.94 8.92
CA PHE A 174 9.67 -12.63 9.52
C PHE A 174 10.90 -11.71 9.59
N ILE A 175 11.87 -12.08 10.41
CA ILE A 175 13.21 -11.48 10.41
C ILE A 175 14.02 -12.21 9.35
N SER A 176 14.50 -11.47 8.34
CA SER A 176 15.41 -12.04 7.37
C SER A 176 16.74 -12.42 8.03
N VAL A 177 17.16 -13.66 7.81
CA VAL A 177 18.46 -14.14 8.32
C VAL A 177 19.61 -13.56 7.48
N HIS A 178 19.34 -13.19 6.24
CA HIS A 178 20.31 -12.68 5.27
C HIS A 178 19.69 -11.48 4.54
N PRO A 179 19.53 -10.33 5.21
CA PRO A 179 18.90 -9.17 4.59
C PRO A 179 19.76 -8.68 3.42
N CYS A 180 19.18 -8.64 2.22
CA CYS A 180 19.81 -8.04 1.05
C CYS A 180 19.61 -6.52 1.03
N TRP A 181 20.35 -5.80 0.18
CA TRP A 181 20.21 -4.35 0.04
C TRP A 181 18.81 -3.94 -0.42
N LYS A 182 18.08 -4.82 -1.14
CA LYS A 182 16.66 -4.60 -1.50
C LYS A 182 15.75 -4.57 -0.25
N GLU A 183 16.05 -5.35 0.78
CA GLU A 183 15.30 -5.34 2.04
C GLU A 183 15.60 -4.05 2.83
N PHE A 184 16.88 -3.64 2.92
CA PHE A 184 17.21 -2.34 3.51
C PHE A 184 16.59 -1.17 2.74
N LEU A 185 16.47 -1.27 1.42
CA LEU A 185 15.82 -0.28 0.59
C LEU A 185 14.35 -0.10 0.95
N GLY A 186 13.61 -1.20 1.10
CA GLY A 186 12.22 -1.17 1.54
C GLY A 186 12.08 -0.51 2.91
N CYS A 187 12.93 -0.88 3.86
CA CYS A 187 12.94 -0.26 5.18
C CYS A 187 13.26 1.25 5.14
N ALA A 188 14.21 1.66 4.28
CA ALA A 188 14.56 3.07 4.10
C ALA A 188 13.40 3.88 3.51
N ARG A 189 12.68 3.33 2.52
CA ARG A 189 11.47 3.93 1.92
C ARG A 189 10.36 4.10 2.94
N ALA A 190 10.14 3.09 3.78
CA ALA A 190 9.19 3.15 4.88
C ALA A 190 9.57 4.21 5.93
N LEU A 191 10.85 4.31 6.27
CA LEU A 191 11.33 5.28 7.26
C LEU A 191 11.13 6.72 6.74
N ARG A 192 11.47 6.97 5.47
CA ARG A 192 11.16 8.25 4.81
C ARG A 192 9.67 8.56 4.86
N TYR A 193 8.82 7.57 4.53
CA TYR A 193 7.37 7.75 4.52
C TYR A 193 6.82 8.16 5.90
N MET A 194 7.33 7.56 6.98
CA MET A 194 6.95 7.88 8.36
C MET A 194 7.41 9.28 8.76
N HIS A 195 8.67 9.62 8.45
CA HIS A 195 9.23 10.96 8.69
C HIS A 195 8.45 12.04 7.94
N ASP A 196 8.07 11.73 6.71
CA ASP A 196 7.25 12.59 5.87
C ASP A 196 5.86 12.83 6.44
N ARG A 197 5.36 11.98 7.34
CA ARG A 197 4.09 12.17 8.06
C ARG A 197 4.27 12.77 9.46
N GLY A 198 5.49 13.16 9.80
CA GLY A 198 5.80 13.74 11.10
C GLY A 198 5.84 12.69 12.22
N PHE A 199 6.13 11.43 11.92
CA PHE A 199 6.38 10.39 12.93
C PHE A 199 7.86 10.02 12.99
N VAL A 200 8.34 9.73 14.19
CA VAL A 200 9.72 9.26 14.45
C VAL A 200 9.70 8.16 15.51
N HIS A 201 10.72 7.31 15.56
CA HIS A 201 10.78 6.23 16.55
C HIS A 201 11.33 6.74 17.89
N CYS A 202 10.65 6.40 18.98
CA CYS A 202 11.19 6.58 20.33
C CYS A 202 12.36 5.62 20.58
N PHE A 203 12.29 4.42 20.01
CA PHE A 203 13.34 3.42 20.01
C PHE A 203 13.28 2.68 18.67
N PHE A 204 14.29 2.90 17.83
CA PHE A 204 14.45 2.17 16.57
C PHE A 204 15.42 1.02 16.80
N SER A 205 14.93 -0.20 16.59
CA SER A 205 15.65 -1.44 16.87
C SER A 205 15.70 -2.35 15.65
N VAL A 206 16.54 -3.37 15.74
CA VAL A 206 16.59 -4.47 14.77
C VAL A 206 15.24 -5.18 14.61
N GLU A 207 14.40 -5.16 15.65
CA GLU A 207 13.08 -5.79 15.62
C GLU A 207 12.08 -5.03 14.74
N ASN A 208 12.36 -3.77 14.43
CA ASN A 208 11.54 -2.97 13.53
C ASN A 208 11.79 -3.33 12.05
N LEU A 209 12.94 -3.94 11.74
CA LEU A 209 13.32 -4.35 10.40
C LEU A 209 12.78 -5.76 10.13
N ARG A 210 11.81 -5.88 9.24
CA ARG A 210 11.17 -7.15 8.86
C ARG A 210 11.15 -7.32 7.35
N SER A 211 10.80 -8.52 6.92
CA SER A 211 10.50 -8.81 5.53
C SER A 211 9.07 -9.30 5.42
N SER A 212 8.33 -8.74 4.46
CA SER A 212 6.95 -9.15 4.24
C SER A 212 6.94 -10.53 3.60
N LYS A 213 6.06 -11.42 4.07
CA LYS A 213 5.78 -12.66 3.34
C LYS A 213 4.98 -12.40 2.07
N SER A 214 4.32 -11.25 1.95
CA SER A 214 3.34 -10.96 0.90
C SER A 214 3.70 -9.94 -0.18
N GLU A 215 4.88 -9.35 -0.09
CA GLU A 215 5.47 -8.50 -1.13
C GLU A 215 6.84 -9.05 -1.54
N GLY A 216 6.91 -10.35 -1.86
CA GLY A 216 8.09 -10.93 -2.52
C GLY A 216 9.38 -10.90 -1.71
N GLY A 217 9.28 -10.76 -0.38
CA GLY A 217 10.43 -10.59 0.52
C GLY A 217 10.96 -9.16 0.59
N ASP A 218 10.20 -8.15 0.15
CA ASP A 218 10.58 -6.75 0.33
C ASP A 218 10.65 -6.38 1.82
N GLY A 219 11.61 -5.51 2.14
CA GLY A 219 11.79 -5.01 3.49
C GLY A 219 10.61 -4.14 3.89
N VAL A 220 10.07 -4.41 5.07
CA VAL A 220 8.97 -3.67 5.68
C VAL A 220 9.36 -3.21 7.08
N LEU A 221 8.93 -2.00 7.43
CA LEU A 221 9.06 -1.51 8.80
C LEU A 221 7.85 -1.85 9.65
N VAL A 222 8.14 -2.37 10.83
CA VAL A 222 7.22 -2.40 11.95
C VAL A 222 7.35 -1.06 12.68
N GLY A 223 6.40 -0.16 12.47
CA GLY A 223 6.26 1.11 13.18
C GLY A 223 5.83 1.01 14.65
N PHE A 224 6.27 -0.02 15.39
CA PHE A 224 6.11 -0.02 16.85
C PHE A 224 7.06 0.99 17.49
N GLY A 225 6.59 1.71 18.50
CA GLY A 225 7.38 2.74 19.17
C GLY A 225 7.44 4.04 18.40
N LEU A 226 6.45 4.33 17.55
CA LEU A 226 6.35 5.62 16.88
C LEU A 226 5.78 6.69 17.82
N VAL A 227 6.26 7.92 17.64
CA VAL A 227 5.72 9.10 18.31
C VAL A 227 5.58 10.26 17.31
N PRO A 228 4.55 11.12 17.48
CA PRO A 228 4.48 12.37 16.73
C PRO A 228 5.73 13.23 17.00
N LEU A 229 6.39 13.70 15.94
CA LEU A 229 7.61 14.50 16.01
C LEU A 229 7.43 15.78 16.82
N ASN A 230 6.24 16.39 16.75
CA ASN A 230 5.89 17.57 17.53
C ASN A 230 5.69 17.29 19.02
N GLU A 231 5.53 16.02 19.43
CA GLU A 231 5.40 15.57 20.82
C GLU A 231 6.62 14.81 21.32
N ALA A 232 7.58 14.51 20.45
CA ALA A 232 8.80 13.76 20.76
C ALA A 232 9.55 14.28 22.01
N PHE A 233 9.53 15.59 22.26
CA PHE A 233 10.14 16.21 23.44
C PHE A 233 9.57 15.71 24.78
N ARG A 234 8.35 15.18 24.79
CA ARG A 234 7.67 14.62 25.97
C ARG A 234 8.15 13.22 26.30
N TYR A 235 8.69 12.52 25.31
CA TYR A 235 9.26 11.21 25.45
C TYR A 235 10.73 11.40 25.88
N GLY A 236 11.04 10.91 27.08
CA GLY A 236 12.32 11.14 27.76
C GLY A 236 13.52 10.51 27.05
N ILE A 237 14.71 10.80 27.60
CA ILE A 237 16.04 10.37 27.12
C ILE A 237 16.00 8.97 26.51
N ILE A 238 16.34 8.88 25.23
CA ILE A 238 16.41 7.61 24.50
C ILE A 238 17.47 6.72 25.15
N TYR A 239 17.05 5.67 25.85
CA TYR A 239 17.94 4.61 26.30
C TYR A 239 18.18 3.63 25.15
N ASN A 240 18.92 4.05 24.12
CA ASN A 240 19.60 3.06 23.30
C ASN A 240 20.67 2.41 24.18
N THR A 241 20.72 1.08 24.22
CA THR A 241 21.75 0.30 24.95
C THR A 241 23.19 0.63 24.53
N TRP A 242 23.37 1.42 23.47
CA TRP A 242 24.65 1.69 22.80
C TRP A 242 25.15 3.14 22.84
N VAL A 243 24.33 4.13 23.26
CA VAL A 243 24.71 5.55 23.11
C VAL A 243 24.32 6.37 24.34
N GLU A 244 25.30 6.84 25.12
CA GLU A 244 25.14 8.04 25.95
C GLU A 244 25.02 9.24 25.01
N ARG A 245 23.81 9.54 24.54
CA ARG A 245 23.57 10.65 23.59
C ARG A 245 23.85 11.99 24.27
N GLN A 246 24.78 12.77 23.73
CA GLN A 246 25.04 14.16 24.15
C GLN A 246 24.55 15.14 23.08
N GLY A 247 23.89 16.23 23.48
CA GLY A 247 23.46 17.30 22.55
C GLY A 247 22.03 17.15 22.01
N ASP A 248 21.83 17.44 20.72
CA ASP A 248 20.50 17.53 20.09
C ASP A 248 19.79 16.16 19.89
N ASP A 249 20.47 15.03 20.12
CA ASP A 249 19.93 13.67 19.94
C ASP A 249 19.21 13.08 21.18
N VAL A 250 19.00 13.89 22.22
CA VAL A 250 18.36 13.46 23.48
C VAL A 250 16.89 13.07 23.30
N HIS A 251 16.24 13.64 22.29
CA HIS A 251 14.84 13.38 21.94
C HIS A 251 14.72 12.65 20.59
N PRO A 252 13.61 11.93 20.36
CA PRO A 252 13.32 11.33 19.05
C PRO A 252 13.27 12.39 17.95
N THR A 253 14.07 12.18 16.89
CA THR A 253 14.14 13.05 15.71
C THR A 253 14.38 12.22 14.46
N VAL A 254 14.14 12.80 13.28
CA VAL A 254 14.52 12.20 11.99
C VAL A 254 15.99 11.81 11.98
N ALA A 255 16.87 12.71 12.46
CA ALA A 255 18.30 12.47 12.52
C ALA A 255 18.67 11.32 13.47
N SER A 256 17.90 11.08 14.54
CA SER A 256 18.16 9.94 15.43
C SER A 256 17.74 8.61 14.83
N ASP A 257 16.66 8.58 14.05
CA ASP A 257 16.23 7.39 13.32
C ASP A 257 17.25 7.02 12.25
N VAL A 258 17.75 8.01 11.50
CA VAL A 258 18.82 7.84 10.50
C VAL A 258 20.07 7.23 11.14
N LEU A 259 20.49 7.76 12.30
CA LEU A 259 21.64 7.23 13.04
C LEU A 259 21.41 5.77 13.46
N ALA A 260 20.26 5.47 14.05
CA ALA A 260 19.93 4.12 14.51
C ALA A 260 19.88 3.12 13.35
N PHE A 261 19.27 3.51 12.22
CA PHE A 261 19.20 2.68 11.03
C PHE A 261 20.60 2.40 10.45
N GLY A 262 21.48 3.41 10.39
CA GLY A 262 22.86 3.22 9.95
C GLY A 262 23.66 2.29 10.85
N HIS A 263 23.50 2.40 12.18
CA HIS A 263 24.13 1.48 13.12
C HIS A 263 23.65 0.04 12.95
N HIS A 264 22.36 -0.19 12.71
CA HIS A 264 21.86 -1.55 12.48
C HIS A 264 22.34 -2.13 11.17
N ILE A 265 22.40 -1.35 10.08
CA ILE A 265 23.04 -1.81 8.83
C ILE A 265 24.50 -2.23 9.09
N PHE A 266 25.28 -1.40 9.80
CA PHE A 266 26.66 -1.74 10.14
C PHE A 266 26.77 -3.02 10.97
N GLU A 267 25.92 -3.19 11.98
CA GLU A 267 25.89 -4.36 12.85
C GLU A 267 25.57 -5.63 12.06
N TYR A 268 24.61 -5.57 11.14
CA TYR A 268 24.29 -6.69 10.24
C TYR A 268 25.46 -7.05 9.33
N LEU A 269 26.09 -6.06 8.68
CA LEU A 269 27.25 -6.32 7.82
C LEU A 269 28.43 -6.89 8.62
N LEU A 270 28.61 -6.46 9.86
CA LEU A 270 29.61 -7.02 10.78
C LEU A 270 29.25 -8.46 11.20
N TYR A 271 27.98 -8.75 11.47
CA TYR A 271 27.49 -10.09 11.80
C TYR A 271 27.73 -11.08 10.64
N LEU A 272 27.46 -10.64 9.41
CA LEU A 272 27.80 -11.37 8.19
C LEU A 272 29.31 -11.62 8.08
N ALA A 273 30.14 -10.60 8.28
CA ALA A 273 31.60 -10.72 8.25
C ALA A 273 32.18 -11.64 9.36
N CYS A 274 31.40 -11.90 10.41
CA CYS A 274 31.77 -12.78 11.52
C CYS A 274 31.27 -14.23 11.37
N ASP A 275 30.73 -14.62 10.21
CA ASP A 275 30.08 -15.92 9.98
C ASP A 275 28.94 -16.20 10.98
N TYR A 276 28.10 -15.19 11.27
CA TYR A 276 26.93 -15.32 12.15
C TYR A 276 27.25 -15.72 13.60
N ASP A 277 28.45 -15.35 14.07
CA ASP A 277 28.91 -15.65 15.42
C ASP A 277 28.62 -14.45 16.34
N GLU A 278 27.51 -14.53 17.09
CA GLU A 278 27.05 -13.47 18.01
C GLU A 278 28.15 -13.02 18.99
N ASP A 279 28.93 -13.96 19.52
CA ASP A 279 30.00 -13.66 20.49
C ASP A 279 31.13 -12.88 19.82
N LYS A 280 31.53 -13.24 18.59
CA LYS A 280 32.53 -12.49 17.81
C LYS A 280 32.03 -11.11 17.41
N THR A 281 30.78 -11.01 16.97
CA THR A 281 30.17 -9.74 16.57
C THR A 281 30.09 -8.80 17.77
N ALA A 282 29.65 -9.28 18.93
CA ALA A 282 29.61 -8.47 20.15
C ALA A 282 31.00 -7.98 20.61
N LEU A 283 32.06 -8.75 20.34
CA LEU A 283 33.45 -8.37 20.63
C LEU A 283 34.01 -7.30 19.67
N LEU A 284 33.59 -7.33 18.40
CA LEU A 284 34.08 -6.45 17.33
C LEU A 284 33.18 -5.23 17.10
N ALA A 285 31.93 -5.29 17.54
CA ALA A 285 31.01 -4.18 17.52
C ALA A 285 31.60 -3.00 18.30
N PRO A 286 31.47 -1.76 17.81
CA PRO A 286 31.99 -0.59 18.51
C PRO A 286 31.47 -0.59 19.95
N SER A 287 32.38 -0.47 20.92
CA SER A 287 32.05 -0.34 22.35
C SER A 287 31.12 0.86 22.59
N MET A 288 30.53 0.96 23.80
CA MET A 288 29.47 1.90 24.27
C MET A 288 29.58 3.42 23.95
N THR A 289 30.53 3.85 23.11
CA THR A 289 30.73 5.20 22.62
C THR A 289 29.84 5.58 21.41
N GLY A 290 29.14 4.62 20.78
CA GLY A 290 28.17 4.91 19.71
C GLY A 290 28.74 5.53 18.43
N ARG A 291 30.02 5.31 18.12
CA ARG A 291 30.68 5.86 16.92
C ARG A 291 31.18 4.74 16.02
N LEU A 292 31.06 4.95 14.70
CA LEU A 292 31.70 4.08 13.72
C LEU A 292 33.24 4.08 13.89
N PRO A 293 33.94 3.02 13.46
CA PRO A 293 35.39 2.98 13.44
C PRO A 293 36.01 4.19 12.69
N TYR A 294 37.17 4.69 13.14
CA TYR A 294 37.84 5.82 12.47
C TYR A 294 38.35 5.48 11.05
N THR A 295 38.49 4.19 10.75
CA THR A 295 38.99 3.69 9.47
C THR A 295 38.00 2.68 8.92
N ARG A 296 37.78 2.72 7.60
CA ARG A 296 36.95 1.73 6.88
C ARG A 296 37.39 0.30 7.21
N PRO A 297 36.52 -0.54 7.79
CA PRO A 297 36.76 -1.97 7.94
C PRO A 297 36.95 -2.66 6.58
N GLU A 298 37.79 -3.70 6.54
CA GLU A 298 38.12 -4.40 5.27
C GLU A 298 36.92 -5.09 4.61
N PHE A 299 35.90 -5.47 5.40
CA PHE A 299 34.69 -6.13 4.90
C PHE A 299 33.70 -5.17 4.22
N LEU A 300 33.88 -3.85 4.37
CA LEU A 300 33.02 -2.84 3.75
C LEU A 300 33.70 -2.28 2.50
N ASN A 301 32.95 -2.20 1.40
CA ASN A 301 33.40 -1.48 0.21
C ASN A 301 33.34 0.06 0.42
N GLU A 302 33.81 0.84 -0.55
CA GLU A 302 33.84 2.31 -0.41
C GLU A 302 32.44 2.92 -0.38
N ASP A 303 31.51 2.41 -1.19
CA ASP A 303 30.13 2.91 -1.27
C ASP A 303 29.36 2.63 0.03
N GLU A 304 29.46 1.41 0.57
CA GLU A 304 28.87 1.01 1.86
C GLU A 304 29.41 1.84 3.02
N TRP A 305 30.73 2.06 3.03
CA TRP A 305 31.37 2.87 4.06
C TRP A 305 30.94 4.33 4.00
N ASN A 306 30.89 4.92 2.80
CA ASN A 306 30.44 6.30 2.61
C ASN A 306 28.99 6.48 3.07
N LEU A 307 28.10 5.55 2.72
CA LEU A 307 26.71 5.54 3.20
C LEU A 307 26.67 5.56 4.72
N LEU A 308 27.37 4.63 5.38
CA LEU A 308 27.38 4.51 6.82
C LEU A 308 27.97 5.75 7.51
N GLN A 309 29.04 6.33 6.98
CA GLN A 309 29.62 7.58 7.48
C GLN A 309 28.63 8.75 7.41
N ASN A 310 27.89 8.85 6.31
CA ASN A 310 26.90 9.91 6.09
C ASN A 310 25.67 9.73 7.00
N MET A 311 25.23 8.50 7.25
CA MET A 311 24.14 8.20 8.19
C MET A 311 24.55 8.41 9.65
N CYS A 312 25.78 8.03 9.99
CA CYS A 312 26.28 8.02 11.37
C CYS A 312 27.19 9.22 11.70
N ALA A 313 26.98 10.36 11.05
CA ALA A 313 27.72 11.58 11.34
C ALA A 313 27.53 12.01 12.81
N ASP A 314 28.61 12.49 13.44
CA ASP A 314 28.66 12.94 14.84
C ASP A 314 27.66 14.08 15.12
N VAL A 315 27.44 14.96 14.13
CA VAL A 315 26.52 16.11 14.24
C VAL A 315 25.21 15.78 13.54
N ALA A 316 24.08 15.88 14.26
CA ALA A 316 22.77 15.53 13.75
C ALA A 316 22.38 16.26 12.44
N THR A 317 22.73 17.55 12.30
CA THR A 317 22.45 18.35 11.10
C THR A 317 23.37 18.04 9.92
N GLU A 318 24.40 17.22 10.12
CA GLU A 318 25.33 16.77 9.06
C GLU A 318 24.95 15.38 8.52
N ARG A 319 24.00 14.67 9.16
CA ARG A 319 23.55 13.37 8.68
C ARG A 319 22.80 13.50 7.36
N ALA A 320 22.96 12.50 6.50
CA ALA A 320 22.27 12.45 5.21
C ALA A 320 20.74 12.45 5.37
N SER A 321 20.05 13.03 4.38
CA SER A 321 18.59 12.95 4.34
C SER A 321 18.14 11.55 3.94
N MET A 322 16.91 11.17 4.31
CA MET A 322 16.37 9.87 3.91
C MET A 322 16.25 9.70 2.39
N ALA A 323 16.04 10.79 1.64
CA ALA A 323 16.05 10.74 0.17
C ALA A 323 17.43 10.32 -0.35
N ASP A 324 18.50 10.92 0.18
CA ASP A 324 19.88 10.62 -0.19
C ASP A 324 20.29 9.19 0.21
N ILE A 325 19.81 8.72 1.35
CA ILE A 325 20.02 7.36 1.86
C ILE A 325 19.35 6.33 0.95
N ILE A 326 18.06 6.53 0.61
CA ILE A 326 17.32 5.63 -0.30
C ILE A 326 18.06 5.50 -1.62
N THR A 327 18.43 6.63 -2.22
CA THR A 327 19.20 6.64 -3.45
C THR A 327 20.53 5.87 -3.36
N GLN A 328 21.30 6.04 -2.30
CA GLN A 328 22.56 5.30 -2.12
C GLN A 328 22.31 3.80 -1.93
N ILE A 329 21.24 3.42 -1.22
CA ILE A 329 20.86 2.03 -1.03
C ILE A 329 20.35 1.40 -2.35
N GLU A 330 19.58 2.11 -3.18
CA GLU A 330 19.16 1.65 -4.52
C GLU A 330 20.38 1.29 -5.38
N VAL A 331 21.37 2.15 -5.31
CA VAL A 331 22.64 2.05 -6.01
C VAL A 331 23.47 0.85 -5.53
N LEU A 332 23.36 0.46 -4.25
CA LEU A 332 23.95 -0.76 -3.68
C LEU A 332 23.13 -2.02 -4.02
N ALA A 333 21.80 -1.96 -3.95
CA ALA A 333 20.90 -3.05 -4.32
C ALA A 333 21.03 -3.45 -5.79
N ALA A 334 21.21 -2.47 -6.69
CA ALA A 334 21.47 -2.72 -8.09
C ALA A 334 22.82 -3.43 -8.33
N LEU A 335 23.85 -3.08 -7.55
CA LEU A 335 25.15 -3.75 -7.63
C LEU A 335 25.08 -5.18 -7.13
N GLU A 336 24.38 -5.42 -6.03
CA GLU A 336 24.19 -6.75 -5.44
C GLU A 336 23.46 -7.67 -6.43
N ALA A 337 22.34 -7.22 -7.00
CA ALA A 337 21.60 -7.97 -8.00
C ALA A 337 22.45 -8.33 -9.25
N SER A 338 23.36 -7.44 -9.65
CA SER A 338 24.25 -7.70 -10.80
C SER A 338 25.34 -8.74 -10.51
N ASN A 339 25.69 -8.98 -9.25
CA ASN A 339 26.68 -9.97 -8.85
C ASN A 339 26.07 -11.38 -8.72
N ASP A 340 24.80 -11.49 -8.32
CA ASP A 340 24.09 -12.77 -8.14
C ASP A 340 23.78 -13.50 -9.46
N ASP A 341 23.67 -12.77 -10.57
CA ASP A 341 23.44 -13.35 -11.90
C ASP A 341 24.64 -14.18 -12.44
N ASP A 342 25.82 -14.11 -11.80
CA ASP A 342 27.03 -14.83 -12.25
C ASP A 342 27.23 -16.21 -11.56
N ASP A 343 26.48 -16.52 -10.48
CA ASP A 343 26.67 -17.76 -9.68
C ASP A 343 25.58 -18.84 -9.89
N GLY A 344 24.70 -18.65 -10.89
CA GLY A 344 23.39 -19.32 -10.94
C GLY A 344 23.07 -20.37 -12.03
N ASP A 345 23.95 -20.83 -12.93
CA ASP A 345 23.68 -22.06 -13.74
C ASP A 345 24.93 -22.60 -14.46
N ASN A 346 25.63 -23.56 -13.84
CA ASN A 346 26.72 -24.29 -14.50
C ASN A 346 26.24 -25.43 -15.43
N SER A 347 25.04 -25.31 -16.00
CA SER A 347 24.46 -26.32 -16.88
C SER A 347 23.77 -25.81 -18.14
N LYS A 348 24.06 -24.61 -18.68
CA LYS A 348 23.58 -24.27 -20.04
C LYS A 348 24.32 -23.20 -20.85
N SER A 349 25.65 -23.13 -20.84
CA SER A 349 26.40 -22.60 -21.99
C SER A 349 27.90 -22.89 -21.88
N LYS A 350 28.35 -24.04 -22.41
CA LYS A 350 29.74 -24.18 -22.88
C LYS A 350 29.82 -23.63 -24.30
N VAL A 351 29.62 -22.32 -24.45
CA VAL A 351 30.20 -21.61 -25.60
C VAL A 351 31.68 -21.45 -25.29
N LYS A 352 32.50 -22.08 -26.11
CA LYS A 352 33.96 -21.92 -26.07
C LYS A 352 34.27 -20.43 -26.10
N SER A 353 35.09 -20.01 -25.13
CA SER A 353 35.85 -18.77 -25.16
C SER A 353 36.70 -18.72 -26.45
N GLU A 354 36.16 -18.13 -27.50
CA GLU A 354 36.97 -17.34 -28.43
C GLU A 354 37.10 -15.95 -27.80
N ALA A 355 38.33 -15.43 -27.78
CA ALA A 355 38.64 -14.14 -27.21
C ALA A 355 37.86 -13.04 -27.95
N ASN A 356 36.68 -12.68 -27.45
CA ASN A 356 35.96 -11.50 -27.90
C ASN A 356 36.73 -10.28 -27.39
N THR A 357 37.34 -9.56 -28.32
CA THR A 357 37.67 -8.15 -28.12
C THR A 357 36.47 -7.42 -27.51
N PRO A 358 36.64 -6.58 -26.47
CA PRO A 358 35.55 -5.77 -25.94
C PRO A 358 34.91 -5.00 -27.10
N ALA A 359 33.59 -5.05 -27.20
CA ALA A 359 32.90 -4.25 -28.19
C ALA A 359 33.19 -2.77 -27.91
N THR A 360 33.49 -2.03 -28.98
CA THR A 360 33.94 -0.64 -28.88
C THR A 360 33.19 0.25 -29.84
N VAL A 361 32.85 1.44 -29.37
CA VAL A 361 32.22 2.49 -30.14
C VAL A 361 33.31 3.35 -30.77
N GLN A 362 33.35 3.38 -32.11
CA GLN A 362 34.33 4.16 -32.86
C GLN A 362 34.00 5.65 -32.90
N ASP A 363 32.71 5.98 -32.91
CA ASP A 363 32.21 7.35 -32.93
C ASP A 363 31.01 7.48 -32.00
N THR A 364 31.21 8.12 -30.85
CA THR A 364 30.17 8.34 -29.86
C THR A 364 29.13 9.36 -30.34
N SER A 365 29.41 10.13 -31.39
CA SER A 365 28.45 11.10 -31.94
C SER A 365 27.33 10.45 -32.75
N THR A 366 27.54 9.23 -33.26
CA THR A 366 26.55 8.44 -33.99
C THR A 366 25.85 7.41 -33.12
N TYR A 367 26.21 7.31 -31.83
CA TYR A 367 25.57 6.38 -30.91
C TYR A 367 24.15 6.87 -30.57
N GLU A 368 23.16 6.01 -30.82
CA GLU A 368 21.74 6.30 -30.61
C GLU A 368 21.21 5.57 -29.38
N ILE A 369 20.49 6.32 -28.56
CA ILE A 369 19.71 5.78 -27.45
C ILE A 369 18.42 5.21 -28.06
N GLN A 370 18.36 3.88 -28.19
CA GLN A 370 17.29 3.21 -28.96
C GLN A 370 15.88 3.54 -28.47
N SER A 371 15.69 3.74 -27.17
CA SER A 371 14.39 4.08 -26.57
C SER A 371 13.88 5.47 -26.97
N LEU A 372 14.78 6.45 -27.17
CA LEU A 372 14.43 7.80 -27.61
C LEU A 372 14.54 7.97 -29.14
N GLY A 373 15.32 7.12 -29.81
CA GLY A 373 15.65 7.30 -31.22
C GLY A 373 16.51 8.54 -31.48
N LEU A 374 17.27 8.99 -30.47
CA LEU A 374 18.12 10.18 -30.52
C LEU A 374 19.58 9.84 -30.26
N THR A 375 20.48 10.63 -30.83
CA THR A 375 21.90 10.54 -30.50
C THR A 375 22.17 11.07 -29.09
N LEU A 376 23.33 10.77 -28.50
CA LEU A 376 23.73 11.35 -27.21
C LEU A 376 23.72 12.89 -27.22
N GLN A 377 24.15 13.51 -28.32
CA GLN A 377 24.08 14.97 -28.49
C GLN A 377 22.64 15.46 -28.62
N GLY A 378 21.82 14.78 -29.43
CA GLY A 378 20.40 15.14 -29.58
C GLY A 378 19.65 15.06 -28.26
N THR A 379 19.94 14.04 -27.45
CA THR A 379 19.37 13.89 -26.10
C THR A 379 19.80 15.04 -25.18
N LEU A 380 21.08 15.44 -25.20
CA LEU A 380 21.57 16.60 -24.43
C LEU A 380 20.98 17.93 -24.91
N ASP A 381 20.68 18.08 -26.20
CA ASP A 381 20.03 19.28 -26.72
C ASP A 381 18.57 19.35 -26.23
N GLU A 382 17.85 18.23 -26.24
CA GLU A 382 16.48 18.14 -25.71
C GLU A 382 16.42 18.33 -24.19
N LEU A 383 17.34 17.71 -23.43
CA LEU A 383 17.46 17.92 -21.98
C LEU A 383 17.65 19.40 -21.63
N LYS A 384 18.39 20.15 -22.46
CA LYS A 384 18.58 21.59 -22.26
C LYS A 384 17.28 22.37 -22.44
N GLU A 385 16.49 22.00 -23.43
CA GLU A 385 15.17 22.59 -23.66
C GLU A 385 14.22 22.25 -22.51
N LEU A 386 14.21 20.99 -22.04
CA LEU A 386 13.42 20.56 -20.89
C LEU A 386 13.80 21.29 -19.59
N CYS A 387 15.10 21.48 -19.31
CA CYS A 387 15.53 22.29 -18.17
C CYS A 387 15.06 23.76 -18.30
N ALA A 388 15.10 24.33 -19.51
CA ALA A 388 14.67 25.70 -19.74
C ALA A 388 13.15 25.88 -19.63
N ASP A 389 12.38 24.84 -19.91
CA ASP A 389 10.93 24.77 -19.73
C ASP A 389 10.51 24.64 -18.26
N LEU A 390 11.45 24.36 -17.34
CA LEU A 390 11.22 24.19 -15.90
C LEU A 390 12.10 25.14 -15.06
N PRO A 391 11.97 26.48 -15.24
CA PRO A 391 12.83 27.46 -14.58
C PRO A 391 12.76 27.42 -13.05
N GLU A 392 11.63 27.00 -12.47
CA GLU A 392 11.44 26.77 -11.03
C GLU A 392 12.42 25.75 -10.41
N PHE A 393 12.91 24.80 -11.20
CA PHE A 393 13.84 23.75 -10.77
C PHE A 393 15.26 23.99 -11.29
N GLY A 394 15.55 25.16 -11.86
CA GLY A 394 16.85 25.44 -12.48
C GLY A 394 18.03 25.31 -11.49
N ASP A 395 17.81 25.60 -10.22
CA ASP A 395 18.82 25.49 -9.16
C ASP A 395 19.29 24.04 -8.90
N VAL A 396 18.44 23.06 -9.18
CA VAL A 396 18.75 21.62 -9.03
C VAL A 396 18.98 20.91 -10.37
N ASN A 397 18.35 21.34 -11.46
CA ASN A 397 18.46 20.69 -12.77
C ASN A 397 19.70 21.14 -13.55
N ASP A 398 20.04 22.43 -13.52
CA ASP A 398 21.17 22.97 -14.29
C ASP A 398 22.53 22.37 -13.87
N PRO A 399 22.81 22.14 -12.57
CA PRO A 399 24.04 21.47 -12.14
C PRO A 399 24.18 20.05 -12.71
N VAL A 400 23.09 19.27 -12.75
CA VAL A 400 23.08 17.92 -13.34
C VAL A 400 23.41 17.99 -14.83
N TYR A 401 22.68 18.83 -15.56
CA TYR A 401 22.90 19.06 -16.99
C TYR A 401 24.36 19.46 -17.29
N ALA A 402 24.92 20.39 -16.52
CA ALA A 402 26.29 20.86 -16.70
C ALA A 402 27.33 19.73 -16.54
N ARG A 403 27.09 18.79 -15.62
CA ARG A 403 27.96 17.62 -15.42
C ARG A 403 27.85 16.61 -16.56
N LEU A 404 26.63 16.28 -16.99
CA LEU A 404 26.40 15.39 -18.13
C LEU A 404 27.05 15.92 -19.41
N LEU A 405 26.93 17.23 -19.64
CA LEU A 405 27.56 17.90 -20.76
C LEU A 405 29.09 17.86 -20.67
N ASP A 406 29.67 17.95 -19.47
CA ASP A 406 31.12 17.81 -19.30
C ASP A 406 31.58 16.37 -19.61
N VAL A 407 30.90 15.35 -19.09
CA VAL A 407 31.19 13.94 -19.40
C VAL A 407 31.15 13.69 -20.91
N TYR A 408 30.10 14.15 -21.58
CA TYR A 408 29.99 14.01 -23.04
C TYR A 408 31.15 14.70 -23.78
N LYS A 409 31.53 15.92 -23.37
CA LYS A 409 32.69 16.62 -23.93
C LYS A 409 34.01 15.88 -23.68
N GLN A 410 34.14 15.16 -22.56
CA GLN A 410 35.30 14.30 -22.31
C GLN A 410 35.32 13.12 -23.28
N LEU A 411 34.18 12.43 -23.46
CA LEU A 411 34.04 11.33 -24.42
C LEU A 411 34.39 11.76 -25.85
N GLN A 412 33.90 12.92 -26.31
CA GLN A 412 34.22 13.47 -27.64
C GLN A 412 35.71 13.78 -27.85
N LYS A 413 36.46 14.07 -26.77
CA LYS A 413 37.89 14.40 -26.87
C LYS A 413 38.77 13.14 -26.96
N LEU A 414 38.23 11.96 -26.68
CA LEU A 414 38.95 10.70 -26.80
C LEU A 414 39.24 10.43 -28.27
N ARG A 415 40.53 10.28 -28.63
CA ARG A 415 40.97 9.97 -30.00
C ARG A 415 41.03 8.47 -30.29
N THR A 416 40.46 7.66 -29.40
CA THR A 416 40.55 6.19 -29.36
C THR A 416 39.15 5.58 -29.31
N THR A 417 39.03 4.32 -29.70
CA THR A 417 37.81 3.53 -29.55
C THR A 417 37.37 3.47 -28.08
N VAL A 418 36.14 3.85 -27.79
CA VAL A 418 35.57 3.91 -26.44
C VAL A 418 34.91 2.55 -26.12
N PRO A 419 35.05 2.00 -24.89
CA PRO A 419 34.30 0.81 -24.51
C PRO A 419 32.79 1.01 -24.67
N GLU A 420 32.09 0.07 -25.31
CA GLU A 420 30.63 0.17 -25.50
C GLU A 420 29.89 0.27 -24.17
N SER A 421 30.31 -0.50 -23.16
CA SER A 421 29.75 -0.45 -21.81
C SER A 421 29.83 0.93 -21.14
N LEU A 422 30.87 1.72 -21.42
CA LEU A 422 30.98 3.09 -20.90
C LEU A 422 29.93 4.01 -21.54
N VAL A 423 29.69 3.84 -22.84
CA VAL A 423 28.72 4.62 -23.61
C VAL A 423 27.30 4.21 -23.25
N GLU A 424 27.05 2.91 -23.03
CA GLU A 424 25.79 2.37 -22.51
C GLU A 424 25.49 2.89 -21.10
N ASN A 425 26.44 2.83 -20.17
CA ASN A 425 26.23 3.37 -18.82
C ASN A 425 25.95 4.87 -18.86
N PHE A 426 26.64 5.63 -19.71
CA PHE A 426 26.35 7.06 -19.88
C PHE A 426 24.96 7.31 -20.50
N SER A 427 24.53 6.49 -21.47
CA SER A 427 23.21 6.63 -22.10
C SER A 427 22.08 6.31 -21.12
N VAL A 428 22.28 5.34 -20.22
CA VAL A 428 21.34 5.04 -19.12
C VAL A 428 21.18 6.25 -18.20
N ILE A 429 22.27 6.95 -17.83
CA ILE A 429 22.19 8.14 -16.98
C ILE A 429 21.46 9.28 -17.70
N LEU A 430 21.73 9.49 -18.99
CA LEU A 430 21.01 10.49 -19.80
C LEU A 430 19.50 10.20 -19.84
N LEU A 431 19.13 8.93 -20.05
CA LEU A 431 17.73 8.49 -20.03
C LEU A 431 17.07 8.74 -18.68
N ARG A 432 17.72 8.36 -17.57
CA ARG A 432 17.18 8.59 -16.23
C ARG A 432 16.93 10.08 -15.97
N PHE A 433 17.86 10.96 -16.35
CA PHE A 433 17.66 12.40 -16.19
C PHE A 433 16.58 12.94 -17.14
N TYR A 434 16.48 12.40 -18.35
CA TYR A 434 15.40 12.73 -19.28
C TYR A 434 14.03 12.39 -18.68
N ASP A 435 13.88 11.20 -18.11
CA ASP A 435 12.62 10.75 -17.50
C ASP A 435 12.23 11.59 -16.26
N ILE A 436 13.21 12.12 -15.52
CA ILE A 436 12.96 13.07 -14.41
C ILE A 436 12.38 14.39 -14.93
N LEU A 437 12.80 14.86 -16.11
CA LEU A 437 12.38 16.14 -16.69
C LEU A 437 11.15 16.04 -17.61
N ASP A 438 10.83 14.87 -18.17
CA ASP A 438 9.71 14.71 -19.08
C ASP A 438 8.38 15.07 -18.39
N LYS A 439 7.59 15.95 -19.02
CA LYS A 439 6.36 16.57 -18.50
C LYS A 439 5.25 15.55 -18.19
N ARG A 440 5.39 14.29 -18.56
CA ARG A 440 4.50 13.20 -18.10
C ARG A 440 4.64 12.91 -16.60
N ALA A 441 5.75 13.32 -15.98
CA ALA A 441 5.98 13.21 -14.54
C ALA A 441 5.27 14.30 -13.72
N TYR A 442 4.89 15.44 -14.32
CA TYR A 442 4.27 16.58 -13.62
C TYR A 442 3.02 17.07 -14.37
N PRO A 443 1.82 16.56 -14.03
CA PRO A 443 0.60 16.89 -14.76
C PRO A 443 0.04 18.29 -14.49
N SER A 444 0.67 19.10 -13.63
CA SER A 444 0.18 20.44 -13.24
C SER A 444 1.18 21.53 -13.64
N GLU A 445 0.69 22.56 -14.33
CA GLU A 445 1.44 23.79 -14.66
C GLU A 445 1.42 24.80 -13.50
N SER A 446 0.90 24.41 -12.32
CA SER A 446 0.79 25.27 -11.17
C SER A 446 2.13 25.45 -10.46
N ILE A 447 2.51 26.71 -10.21
CA ILE A 447 3.71 27.05 -9.41
C ILE A 447 3.66 26.39 -8.02
N VAL A 448 2.48 26.15 -7.43
CA VAL A 448 2.37 25.44 -6.14
C VAL A 448 2.74 23.98 -6.28
N ALA A 449 2.29 23.34 -7.35
CA ALA A 449 2.69 21.97 -7.63
C ALA A 449 4.21 21.90 -7.75
N SER A 450 4.83 22.87 -8.42
CA SER A 450 6.28 22.97 -8.52
C SER A 450 6.98 23.19 -7.17
N VAL A 451 6.51 24.13 -6.34
CA VAL A 451 7.09 24.38 -5.00
C VAL A 451 6.95 23.16 -4.09
N CYS A 452 5.80 22.48 -4.10
CA CYS A 452 5.58 21.27 -3.31
C CYS A 452 6.38 20.08 -3.85
N ALA A 453 6.55 19.98 -5.18
CA ALA A 453 7.34 18.94 -5.83
C ALA A 453 8.86 19.12 -5.70
N ALA A 454 9.34 20.33 -5.38
CA ALA A 454 10.76 20.68 -5.38
C ALA A 454 11.62 19.72 -4.54
N ARG A 455 11.12 19.30 -3.38
CA ARG A 455 11.79 18.33 -2.50
C ARG A 455 12.00 16.97 -3.18
N THR A 456 11.00 16.48 -3.90
CA THR A 456 11.07 15.22 -4.64
C THR A 456 12.04 15.31 -5.81
N VAL A 457 11.98 16.41 -6.58
CA VAL A 457 12.87 16.65 -7.73
C VAL A 457 14.33 16.71 -7.28
N ALA A 458 14.61 17.47 -6.22
CA ALA A 458 15.96 17.61 -5.68
C ALA A 458 16.54 16.26 -5.24
N GLY A 459 15.73 15.40 -4.60
CA GLY A 459 16.14 14.05 -4.21
C GLY A 459 16.48 13.16 -5.41
N LYS A 460 15.68 13.18 -6.47
CA LYS A 460 15.99 12.40 -7.70
C LYS A 460 17.27 12.87 -8.37
N ASN A 461 17.53 14.19 -8.40
CA ASN A 461 18.78 14.74 -8.95
C ASN A 461 20.02 14.34 -8.14
N PHE A 462 19.89 14.12 -6.83
CA PHE A 462 20.97 13.60 -5.99
C PHE A 462 21.46 12.22 -6.48
N SER A 463 20.55 11.33 -6.89
CA SER A 463 20.91 10.02 -7.48
C SER A 463 21.69 10.16 -8.77
N ILE A 464 21.23 11.03 -9.67
CA ILE A 464 21.91 11.25 -10.95
C ILE A 464 23.33 11.75 -10.73
N HIS A 465 23.52 12.60 -9.73
CA HIS A 465 24.85 13.07 -9.36
C HIS A 465 25.81 11.94 -8.96
N HIS A 466 25.34 10.98 -8.17
CA HIS A 466 26.14 9.80 -7.80
C HIS A 466 26.39 8.85 -8.96
N ASP A 467 25.41 8.65 -9.85
CA ASP A 467 25.63 7.84 -11.06
C ASP A 467 26.76 8.42 -11.91
N ILE A 468 26.78 9.74 -12.06
CA ILE A 468 27.84 10.45 -12.78
C ILE A 468 29.19 10.25 -12.08
N ASP A 469 29.25 10.34 -10.75
CA ASP A 469 30.49 10.09 -10.00
C ASP A 469 30.98 8.65 -10.15
N ARG A 470 30.07 7.67 -10.07
CA ARG A 470 30.37 6.25 -10.31
C ARG A 470 30.90 6.03 -11.72
N LEU A 471 30.25 6.60 -12.75
CA LEU A 471 30.71 6.51 -14.14
C LEU A 471 32.12 7.09 -14.29
N ILE A 472 32.39 8.24 -13.68
CA ILE A 472 33.70 8.90 -13.73
C ILE A 472 34.76 8.08 -12.98
N PHE A 473 34.43 7.53 -11.81
CA PHE A 473 35.37 6.79 -10.97
C PHE A 473 35.73 5.41 -11.53
N THR A 474 34.74 4.69 -12.07
CA THR A 474 34.93 3.35 -12.65
C THR A 474 35.63 3.37 -14.01
N SER A 475 35.73 4.54 -14.65
CA SER A 475 36.34 4.70 -15.97
C SER A 475 37.66 5.48 -15.91
N PRO A 476 38.80 4.85 -16.25
CA PRO A 476 40.09 5.56 -16.30
C PRO A 476 40.17 6.60 -17.43
N LEU A 477 39.17 6.65 -18.33
CA LEU A 477 39.09 7.57 -19.45
C LEU A 477 38.41 8.90 -19.09
N LEU A 478 37.74 8.96 -17.94
CA LEU A 478 37.02 10.14 -17.45
C LEU A 478 37.77 10.79 -16.29
N SER A 479 37.55 12.08 -16.08
CA SER A 479 38.22 12.88 -15.06
C SER A 479 37.22 13.70 -14.25
N ASN A 480 37.40 13.67 -12.93
CA ASN A 480 36.68 14.50 -11.95
C ASN A 480 37.36 15.89 -11.74
N GLY A 481 38.17 16.37 -12.70
CA GLY A 481 38.95 17.60 -12.52
C GLY A 481 38.15 18.91 -12.69
N ALA A 482 36.98 18.85 -13.32
CA ALA A 482 36.16 20.02 -13.61
C ALA A 482 35.36 20.48 -12.37
N VAL A 483 35.21 21.81 -12.19
CA VAL A 483 34.51 22.39 -11.04
C VAL A 483 33.04 21.93 -10.95
N VAL A 484 32.42 21.62 -12.10
CA VAL A 484 31.03 21.16 -12.18
C VAL A 484 30.78 19.85 -11.42
N HIS A 485 31.82 19.04 -11.21
CA HIS A 485 31.71 17.79 -10.46
C HIS A 485 31.85 17.95 -8.94
N ARG A 486 32.02 19.19 -8.44
CA ARG A 486 31.91 19.54 -7.02
C ARG A 486 30.51 20.04 -6.71
N TRP A 487 29.54 19.14 -6.78
CA TRP A 487 28.11 19.46 -6.82
C TRP A 487 27.46 19.53 -5.44
N GLU A 488 27.93 18.74 -4.46
CA GLU A 488 27.28 18.61 -3.14
C GLU A 488 26.98 19.95 -2.44
N PRO A 489 27.89 20.96 -2.41
CA PRO A 489 27.60 22.23 -1.76
C PRO A 489 26.54 23.06 -2.50
N ILE A 490 26.49 22.94 -3.83
CA ILE A 490 25.52 23.66 -4.67
C ILE A 490 24.13 23.07 -4.44
N TRP A 491 24.03 21.75 -4.46
CA TRP A 491 22.79 21.02 -4.20
C TRP A 491 22.23 21.32 -2.79
N LYS A 492 23.09 21.32 -1.76
CA LYS A 492 22.68 21.64 -0.38
C LYS A 492 22.09 23.04 -0.28
N MET A 493 22.73 24.03 -0.91
CA MET A 493 22.24 25.41 -0.92
C MET A 493 20.90 25.56 -1.65
N ALA A 494 20.71 24.86 -2.78
CA ALA A 494 19.44 24.83 -3.49
C ALA A 494 18.32 24.24 -2.61
N ARG A 495 18.62 23.15 -1.89
CA ARG A 495 17.65 22.50 -1.00
C ARG A 495 17.21 23.38 0.17
N ASP A 496 18.15 24.11 0.78
CA ASP A 496 17.85 25.05 1.86
C ASP A 496 16.91 26.17 1.38
N ASN A 497 17.19 26.74 0.20
CA ASN A 497 16.37 27.79 -0.41
C ASN A 497 14.93 27.31 -0.72
N GLN A 498 14.78 26.11 -1.31
CA GLN A 498 13.46 25.54 -1.60
C GLN A 498 12.62 25.32 -0.32
N SER A 499 13.26 24.94 0.79
CA SER A 499 12.58 24.79 2.09
C SER A 499 12.01 26.11 2.60
N GLU A 500 12.78 27.19 2.47
CA GLU A 500 12.40 28.54 2.93
C GLU A 500 11.24 29.10 2.10
N VAL A 501 11.24 28.86 0.79
CA VAL A 501 10.15 29.26 -0.12
C VAL A 501 8.83 28.57 0.27
N LEU A 502 8.84 27.25 0.45
CA LEU A 502 7.64 26.51 0.87
C LEU A 502 7.11 26.99 2.22
N ALA A 503 7.99 27.20 3.20
CA ALA A 503 7.60 27.71 4.52
C ALA A 503 6.88 29.07 4.43
N THR A 504 7.39 29.97 3.58
CA THR A 504 6.79 31.29 3.34
C THR A 504 5.37 31.18 2.77
N HIS A 505 5.15 30.28 1.79
CA HIS A 505 3.83 30.07 1.19
C HIS A 505 2.81 29.46 2.16
N LEU A 506 3.26 28.63 3.11
CA LEU A 506 2.37 28.06 4.13
C LEU A 506 1.98 29.07 5.21
N GLU A 507 2.80 30.10 5.46
CA GLU A 507 2.47 31.18 6.39
C GLU A 507 1.38 32.10 5.83
N ASP A 508 1.42 32.43 4.54
CA ASP A 508 0.41 33.25 3.84
C ASP A 508 -0.05 32.62 2.51
N PRO A 509 -0.93 31.60 2.56
CA PRO A 509 -1.44 30.91 1.36
C PRO A 509 -2.23 31.85 0.44
N SER A 510 -2.96 32.82 1.01
CA SER A 510 -3.84 33.72 0.26
C SER A 510 -3.07 34.58 -0.73
N SER A 511 -1.90 35.11 -0.33
CA SER A 511 -1.04 35.93 -1.19
C SER A 511 -0.68 35.25 -2.53
N PHE A 512 -0.63 33.92 -2.53
CA PHE A 512 -0.31 33.11 -3.67
C PHE A 512 -1.58 32.63 -4.40
N LEU A 513 -2.58 32.11 -3.69
CA LEU A 513 -3.81 31.58 -4.29
C LEU A 513 -4.57 32.63 -5.11
N ASP A 514 -4.47 33.90 -4.72
CA ASP A 514 -5.04 35.04 -5.45
C ASP A 514 -4.40 35.26 -6.82
N GLN A 515 -3.17 34.76 -7.05
CA GLN A 515 -2.43 34.89 -8.32
C GLN A 515 -2.85 33.85 -9.36
N LEU A 516 -3.46 32.74 -8.92
CA LEU A 516 -3.99 31.73 -9.83
C LEU A 516 -5.33 32.21 -10.40
N GLU A 517 -5.51 32.20 -11.71
CA GLU A 517 -6.74 32.71 -12.35
C GLU A 517 -7.89 31.68 -12.29
N GLU A 518 -7.59 30.40 -12.53
CA GLU A 518 -8.57 29.30 -12.63
C GLU A 518 -8.92 28.71 -11.25
N SER A 519 -10.20 28.39 -11.03
CA SER A 519 -10.67 27.81 -9.77
C SER A 519 -10.11 26.40 -9.52
N SER A 520 -9.97 25.58 -10.56
CA SER A 520 -9.37 24.23 -10.47
C SER A 520 -7.93 24.29 -9.96
N ASN A 521 -7.14 25.26 -10.43
CA ASN A 521 -5.75 25.41 -10.02
C ASN A 521 -5.65 25.88 -8.56
N ARG A 522 -6.63 26.69 -8.10
CA ARG A 522 -6.73 27.09 -6.68
C ARG A 522 -7.10 25.91 -5.77
N GLU A 523 -8.04 25.07 -6.20
CA GLU A 523 -8.45 23.86 -5.46
C GLU A 523 -7.28 22.86 -5.35
N GLU A 524 -6.58 22.59 -6.46
CA GLU A 524 -5.37 21.76 -6.48
C GLU A 524 -4.29 22.35 -5.57
N ALA A 525 -3.96 23.63 -5.73
CA ALA A 525 -2.96 24.31 -4.91
C ALA A 525 -3.29 24.26 -3.41
N LEU A 526 -4.54 24.48 -3.04
CA LEU A 526 -4.98 24.40 -1.66
C LEU A 526 -4.84 22.98 -1.11
N ALA A 527 -5.19 21.95 -1.88
CA ALA A 527 -5.03 20.56 -1.47
C ALA A 527 -3.55 20.19 -1.25
N LEU A 528 -2.65 20.65 -2.12
CA LEU A 528 -1.20 20.44 -1.98
C LEU A 528 -0.62 21.18 -0.76
N LEU A 529 -1.01 22.44 -0.54
CA LEU A 529 -0.59 23.20 0.64
C LEU A 529 -1.13 22.60 1.94
N GLN A 530 -2.37 22.08 1.94
CA GLN A 530 -2.94 21.35 3.07
C GLN A 530 -2.15 20.07 3.36
N PHE A 531 -1.75 19.34 2.32
CA PHE A 531 -0.91 18.16 2.46
C PHE A 531 0.45 18.53 3.08
N GLU A 532 1.14 19.51 2.54
CA GLU A 532 2.45 19.97 3.04
C GLU A 532 2.37 20.52 4.47
N ALA A 533 1.31 21.27 4.80
CA ALA A 533 1.07 21.78 6.16
C ALA A 533 0.84 20.65 7.17
N ARG A 534 0.07 19.62 6.79
CA ARG A 534 -0.22 18.45 7.63
C ARG A 534 1.05 17.65 7.92
N ASN A 535 1.89 17.46 6.91
CA ASN A 535 2.92 16.42 6.89
C ASN A 535 4.34 16.92 7.22
N HIS A 536 4.70 18.15 6.81
CA HIS A 536 6.12 18.54 6.77
C HIS A 536 6.52 19.68 7.71
N ILE A 537 5.62 20.57 8.12
CA ILE A 537 6.01 21.82 8.81
C ILE A 537 5.36 22.01 10.20
N GLY A 538 4.50 21.08 10.63
CA GLY A 538 3.95 21.03 11.98
C GLY A 538 2.97 22.17 12.31
N ALA A 539 2.43 22.14 13.53
CA ALA A 539 1.23 22.89 13.95
C ALA A 539 1.28 24.44 13.86
N ARG A 540 2.42 25.06 13.51
CA ARG A 540 2.56 26.53 13.45
C ARG A 540 1.90 27.15 12.21
N SER A 541 1.95 26.48 11.06
CA SER A 541 1.43 27.01 9.80
C SER A 541 0.06 26.44 9.41
N ALA A 542 -0.33 25.30 10.01
CA ALA A 542 -1.64 24.68 9.81
C ALA A 542 -2.85 25.61 10.04
N PRO A 543 -2.87 26.51 11.06
CA PRO A 543 -4.00 27.43 11.26
C PRO A 543 -4.22 28.41 10.11
N SER A 544 -3.16 28.85 9.43
CA SER A 544 -3.24 29.79 8.30
C SER A 544 -3.90 29.13 7.09
N VAL A 545 -3.43 27.94 6.72
CA VAL A 545 -3.97 27.14 5.61
C VAL A 545 -5.44 26.74 5.85
N LEU A 546 -5.78 26.37 7.08
CA LEU A 546 -7.15 26.03 7.47
C LEU A 546 -8.08 27.26 7.45
N ALA A 547 -7.58 28.46 7.73
CA ALA A 547 -8.38 29.68 7.66
C ALA A 547 -8.74 30.07 6.22
N THR A 548 -7.79 29.94 5.28
CA THR A 548 -8.00 30.25 3.84
C THR A 548 -9.01 29.33 3.16
N GLN A 549 -9.27 28.14 3.74
CA GLN A 549 -10.27 27.20 3.27
C GLN A 549 -11.66 27.83 3.15
N HIS A 550 -12.08 28.65 4.12
CA HIS A 550 -13.42 29.24 4.16
C HIS A 550 -13.68 30.26 3.04
N ASP A 551 -12.63 30.90 2.51
CA ASP A 551 -12.72 31.88 1.44
C ASP A 551 -12.71 31.24 0.04
N VAL A 552 -12.04 30.09 -0.12
CA VAL A 552 -11.92 29.39 -1.42
C VAL A 552 -13.10 28.43 -1.67
N THR A 553 -13.65 27.81 -0.62
CA THR A 553 -14.66 26.76 -0.75
C THR A 553 -16.08 27.24 -0.41
N GLU A 554 -16.70 28.08 -1.25
CA GLU A 554 -18.13 28.38 -1.09
C GLU A 554 -19.06 27.19 -1.46
N THR A 555 -18.55 26.06 -1.99
CA THR A 555 -19.40 25.02 -2.61
C THR A 555 -19.09 23.54 -2.31
N THR A 556 -18.15 23.19 -1.44
CA THR A 556 -17.79 21.78 -1.14
C THR A 556 -18.17 21.35 0.29
N GLU A 557 -19.09 20.38 0.40
CA GLU A 557 -19.29 19.61 1.63
C GLU A 557 -18.07 18.69 1.82
N GLY A 558 -17.21 19.02 2.79
CA GLY A 558 -16.03 18.22 3.16
C GLY A 558 -14.74 19.03 3.08
N GLY A 559 -14.61 20.06 3.92
CA GLY A 559 -13.54 21.05 3.84
C GLY A 559 -12.13 20.58 4.23
N SER A 560 -11.98 19.40 4.85
CA SER A 560 -10.66 18.83 5.17
C SER A 560 -10.15 17.92 4.05
N LEU A 561 -8.86 18.01 3.76
CA LEU A 561 -8.14 17.08 2.89
C LEU A 561 -8.37 15.63 3.35
N PRO A 562 -8.79 14.71 2.47
CA PRO A 562 -8.95 13.30 2.83
C PRO A 562 -7.67 12.66 3.36
N PRO A 563 -7.75 11.69 4.30
CA PRO A 563 -6.58 10.98 4.79
C PRO A 563 -5.89 10.13 3.72
N TRP A 564 -6.61 9.72 2.67
CA TRP A 564 -6.07 8.97 1.54
C TRP A 564 -5.43 9.83 0.46
N PHE A 565 -5.40 11.16 0.60
CA PHE A 565 -4.88 12.04 -0.44
C PHE A 565 -3.38 11.79 -0.69
N ILE A 566 -3.04 11.50 -1.94
CA ILE A 566 -1.65 11.42 -2.42
C ILE A 566 -1.43 12.54 -3.42
N PRO A 567 -0.44 13.42 -3.22
CA PRO A 567 -0.13 14.47 -4.19
C PRO A 567 0.45 13.86 -5.49
N PRO A 568 0.09 14.40 -6.66
CA PRO A 568 0.55 13.88 -7.95
C PRO A 568 2.08 13.80 -8.09
N TYR A 569 2.82 14.77 -7.54
CA TYR A 569 4.29 14.80 -7.64
C TYR A 569 5.01 13.69 -6.87
N GLN A 570 4.31 12.93 -6.02
CA GLN A 570 4.88 11.76 -5.36
C GLN A 570 4.74 10.48 -6.21
N VAL A 571 3.99 10.53 -7.32
CA VAL A 571 3.65 9.37 -8.14
C VAL A 571 4.24 9.52 -9.53
N THR A 572 4.97 8.51 -9.99
CA THR A 572 5.42 8.38 -11.39
C THR A 572 4.65 7.27 -12.09
N LEU A 573 4.31 7.50 -13.36
CA LEU A 573 3.71 6.51 -14.23
C LEU A 573 4.79 5.93 -15.13
N ASP A 574 4.89 4.61 -15.16
CA ASP A 574 5.84 3.88 -15.99
C ASP A 574 5.09 3.26 -17.19
N LYS A 575 5.06 1.92 -17.25
CA LYS A 575 4.46 1.17 -18.35
C LYS A 575 2.95 1.05 -18.20
N HIS A 576 2.22 1.29 -19.29
CA HIS A 576 0.80 0.94 -19.39
C HIS A 576 0.61 -0.57 -19.18
N ALA A 577 -0.24 -0.92 -18.22
CA ALA A 577 -0.51 -2.29 -17.82
C ALA A 577 -1.76 -2.84 -18.52
N ALA A 578 -2.85 -2.08 -18.49
CA ALA A 578 -4.15 -2.47 -19.06
C ALA A 578 -5.10 -1.29 -19.22
N ASP A 579 -6.10 -1.45 -20.08
CA ASP A 579 -7.26 -0.55 -20.13
C ASP A 579 -8.41 -1.17 -19.31
N GLY A 580 -8.93 -0.41 -18.35
CA GLY A 580 -10.08 -0.77 -17.53
C GLY A 580 -11.35 -0.06 -17.99
N SER A 581 -12.49 -0.43 -17.39
CA SER A 581 -13.78 0.21 -17.69
C SER A 581 -13.89 1.66 -17.24
N PHE A 582 -13.03 2.10 -16.32
CA PHE A 582 -13.05 3.43 -15.70
C PHE A 582 -11.83 4.30 -16.06
N GLY A 583 -10.91 3.77 -16.87
CA GLY A 583 -9.70 4.45 -17.29
C GLY A 583 -8.55 3.51 -17.59
N ALA A 584 -7.32 3.98 -17.45
CA ALA A 584 -6.12 3.24 -17.77
C ALA A 584 -5.35 2.85 -16.51
N VAL A 585 -4.75 1.67 -16.53
CA VAL A 585 -3.94 1.13 -15.44
C VAL A 585 -2.48 1.17 -15.87
N TYR A 586 -1.63 1.72 -15.00
CA TYR A 586 -0.20 1.83 -15.20
C TYR A 586 0.53 1.12 -14.06
N TYR A 587 1.67 0.50 -14.38
CA TYR A 587 2.72 0.33 -13.38
C TYR A 587 3.32 1.71 -13.11
N GLY A 588 3.74 1.93 -11.88
CA GLY A 588 4.35 3.19 -11.49
C GLY A 588 5.06 3.07 -10.16
N GLN A 589 5.54 4.21 -9.67
CA GLN A 589 6.15 4.29 -8.35
C GLN A 589 5.47 5.39 -7.53
N TRP A 590 5.30 5.13 -6.24
CA TRP A 590 4.89 6.14 -5.27
C TRP A 590 5.94 6.20 -4.18
N LEU A 591 6.56 7.37 -4.00
CA LEU A 591 7.73 7.53 -3.12
C LEU A 591 8.77 6.42 -3.39
N ASP A 592 9.15 6.30 -4.66
CA ASP A 592 10.12 5.34 -5.19
C ASP A 592 9.76 3.86 -4.96
N THR A 593 8.54 3.56 -4.51
CA THR A 593 8.08 2.20 -4.26
C THR A 593 7.13 1.75 -5.36
N ASP A 594 7.33 0.54 -5.89
CA ASP A 594 6.52 0.00 -6.98
C ASP A 594 5.04 -0.14 -6.57
N VAL A 595 4.16 0.41 -7.40
CA VAL A 595 2.71 0.43 -7.19
C VAL A 595 1.96 0.24 -8.50
N VAL A 596 0.65 0.05 -8.40
CA VAL A 596 -0.27 0.17 -9.54
C VAL A 596 -1.01 1.50 -9.44
N VAL A 597 -1.02 2.26 -10.53
CA VAL A 597 -1.73 3.53 -10.63
C VAL A 597 -2.91 3.39 -11.60
N LYS A 598 -4.12 3.52 -11.09
CA LYS A 598 -5.35 3.50 -11.89
C LYS A 598 -5.76 4.94 -12.19
N GLN A 599 -5.48 5.41 -13.39
CA GLN A 599 -5.83 6.76 -13.84
C GLN A 599 -7.28 6.78 -14.34
N VAL A 600 -8.07 7.70 -13.81
CA VAL A 600 -9.48 7.86 -14.16
C VAL A 600 -9.63 8.76 -15.38
N THR A 601 -10.39 8.32 -16.38
CA THR A 601 -10.56 9.06 -17.65
C THR A 601 -11.91 9.78 -17.77
N THR A 602 -12.77 9.70 -16.75
CA THR A 602 -14.07 10.38 -16.73
C THR A 602 -13.93 11.89 -16.60
N ASP A 603 -14.88 12.64 -17.17
CA ASP A 603 -14.86 14.11 -17.14
C ASP A 603 -15.03 14.63 -15.72
N GLN A 604 -13.93 15.13 -15.15
CA GLN A 604 -13.92 15.63 -13.77
C GLN A 604 -14.49 17.04 -13.64
N LEU A 605 -14.85 17.71 -14.74
CA LEU A 605 -15.65 18.95 -14.67
C LEU A 605 -17.05 18.66 -14.09
N ASP A 606 -17.56 17.44 -14.27
CA ASP A 606 -18.80 16.99 -13.65
C ASP A 606 -18.63 16.74 -12.14
N ARG A 607 -19.39 17.51 -11.34
CA ARG A 607 -19.46 17.36 -9.88
C ARG A 607 -19.88 15.96 -9.45
N ALA A 608 -20.74 15.29 -10.22
CA ALA A 608 -21.19 13.94 -9.91
C ALA A 608 -20.02 12.93 -9.97
N ASN A 609 -19.13 13.08 -10.94
CA ASN A 609 -17.94 12.24 -11.10
C ASN A 609 -16.93 12.47 -9.95
N ARG A 610 -16.70 13.72 -9.54
CA ARG A 610 -15.83 14.04 -8.40
C ARG A 610 -16.36 13.48 -7.07
N LEU A 611 -17.66 13.65 -6.80
CA LEU A 611 -18.30 13.09 -5.60
C LEU A 611 -18.23 11.56 -5.58
N GLN A 612 -18.35 10.94 -6.75
CA GLN A 612 -18.27 9.50 -6.91
C GLN A 612 -16.86 8.98 -6.67
N PHE A 613 -15.84 9.59 -7.27
CA PHE A 613 -14.44 9.27 -7.00
C PHE A 613 -14.13 9.34 -5.50
N ARG A 614 -14.57 10.42 -4.83
CA ARG A 614 -14.35 10.60 -3.39
C ARG A 614 -15.07 9.53 -2.57
N HIS A 615 -16.29 9.16 -2.93
CA HIS A 615 -17.05 8.09 -2.28
C HIS A 615 -16.34 6.73 -2.41
N GLU A 616 -15.85 6.43 -3.61
CA GLU A 616 -15.13 5.20 -3.91
C GLU A 616 -13.80 5.11 -3.15
N ALA A 617 -13.00 6.18 -3.16
CA ALA A 617 -11.77 6.27 -2.40
C ALA A 617 -12.02 6.07 -0.90
N ASN A 618 -13.08 6.68 -0.34
CA ASN A 618 -13.45 6.49 1.07
C ASN A 618 -13.83 5.04 1.42
N LEU A 619 -14.56 4.36 0.53
CA LEU A 619 -14.94 2.97 0.74
C LEU A 619 -13.73 2.04 0.64
N TRP A 620 -12.95 2.15 -0.43
CA TRP A 620 -11.82 1.26 -0.67
C TRP A 620 -10.67 1.50 0.32
N PHE A 621 -10.40 2.74 0.71
CA PHE A 621 -9.36 3.04 1.72
C PHE A 621 -9.67 2.44 3.09
N GLY A 622 -10.95 2.31 3.44
CA GLY A 622 -11.39 1.69 4.70
C GLY A 622 -11.35 0.15 4.69
N LEU A 623 -11.11 -0.48 3.54
CA LEU A 623 -11.09 -1.94 3.43
C LEU A 623 -9.68 -2.48 3.57
N ASN A 624 -9.52 -3.44 4.47
CA ASN A 624 -8.23 -4.02 4.76
C ASN A 624 -8.33 -5.53 5.04
N HIS A 625 -7.95 -6.33 4.05
CA HIS A 625 -8.01 -7.78 4.13
C HIS A 625 -6.86 -8.40 3.32
N VAL A 626 -6.43 -9.61 3.71
CA VAL A 626 -5.34 -10.34 3.04
C VAL A 626 -5.68 -10.71 1.59
N ASN A 627 -6.95 -11.05 1.31
CA ASN A 627 -7.45 -11.42 -0.02
C ASN A 627 -8.14 -10.27 -0.79
N LEU A 628 -7.85 -9.01 -0.46
CA LEU A 628 -8.31 -7.84 -1.20
C LEU A 628 -7.12 -6.97 -1.57
N VAL A 629 -7.10 -6.44 -2.79
CA VAL A 629 -6.08 -5.45 -3.22
C VAL A 629 -6.20 -4.21 -2.35
N LYS A 630 -5.11 -3.84 -1.66
CA LYS A 630 -5.07 -2.67 -0.78
C LYS A 630 -5.02 -1.37 -1.57
N LEU A 631 -5.82 -0.38 -1.16
CA LEU A 631 -5.68 1.00 -1.61
C LEU A 631 -4.68 1.71 -0.69
N TYR A 632 -3.61 2.25 -1.27
CA TYR A 632 -2.63 3.06 -0.55
C TYR A 632 -3.06 4.52 -0.43
N GLY A 633 -3.74 5.02 -1.46
CA GLY A 633 -4.34 6.34 -1.46
C GLY A 633 -4.80 6.75 -2.86
N ALA A 634 -5.18 8.01 -3.04
CA ALA A 634 -5.71 8.51 -4.29
C ALA A 634 -5.53 10.04 -4.41
N CYS A 635 -5.54 10.55 -5.64
CA CYS A 635 -5.62 11.99 -5.91
C CYS A 635 -6.96 12.29 -6.57
N HIS A 636 -7.70 13.26 -6.03
CA HIS A 636 -8.95 13.75 -6.63
C HIS A 636 -8.77 15.06 -7.41
N GLU A 637 -7.60 15.68 -7.31
CA GLU A 637 -7.24 16.93 -7.97
C GLU A 637 -6.53 16.68 -9.29
N GLY A 638 -6.58 17.65 -10.20
CA GLY A 638 -5.93 17.59 -11.52
C GLY A 638 -6.44 16.41 -12.35
N ARG A 639 -5.58 15.41 -12.55
CA ARG A 639 -5.93 14.12 -13.19
C ARG A 639 -6.11 13.04 -12.13
N PRO A 640 -7.34 12.64 -11.78
CA PRO A 640 -7.54 11.73 -10.66
C PRO A 640 -6.97 10.34 -10.91
N PHE A 641 -6.45 9.76 -9.84
CA PHE A 641 -5.88 8.42 -9.86
C PHE A 641 -6.00 7.74 -8.50
N PHE A 642 -5.99 6.41 -8.52
CA PHE A 642 -5.82 5.57 -7.33
C PHE A 642 -4.43 4.93 -7.34
N VAL A 643 -3.80 4.85 -6.17
CA VAL A 643 -2.54 4.13 -5.95
C VAL A 643 -2.85 2.90 -5.12
N CYS A 644 -2.61 1.71 -5.66
CA CYS A 644 -2.94 0.46 -4.99
C CYS A 644 -1.82 -0.58 -5.11
N GLU A 645 -2.00 -1.64 -4.33
CA GLU A 645 -1.13 -2.81 -4.30
C GLU A 645 -0.90 -3.41 -5.69
N ARG A 646 0.33 -3.83 -5.93
CA ARG A 646 0.76 -4.46 -7.18
C ARG A 646 0.61 -5.98 -7.08
N ALA A 647 -0.18 -6.55 -7.98
CA ALA A 647 -0.28 -7.99 -8.16
C ALA A 647 0.62 -8.43 -9.34
N SER A 648 1.84 -8.84 -9.03
CA SER A 648 2.92 -9.12 -10.00
C SER A 648 2.70 -10.38 -10.83
N GLU A 649 2.01 -11.39 -10.30
CA GLU A 649 1.74 -12.65 -10.99
C GLU A 649 0.52 -12.58 -11.94
N GLY A 650 -0.11 -11.40 -12.03
CA GLY A 650 -1.23 -11.12 -12.92
C GLY A 650 -2.52 -11.81 -12.50
N THR A 651 -3.30 -12.28 -13.47
CA THR A 651 -4.62 -12.88 -13.21
C THR A 651 -4.50 -14.31 -12.69
N ILE A 652 -5.48 -14.75 -11.89
CA ILE A 652 -5.56 -16.12 -11.38
C ILE A 652 -5.55 -17.17 -12.51
N GLY A 653 -6.20 -16.88 -13.64
CA GLY A 653 -6.28 -17.80 -14.77
C GLY A 653 -4.92 -18.05 -15.45
N SER A 654 -4.07 -17.01 -15.55
CA SER A 654 -2.70 -17.16 -16.05
C SER A 654 -1.81 -17.89 -15.04
N TYR A 655 -1.91 -17.53 -13.76
CA TYR A 655 -1.06 -18.06 -12.70
C TYR A 655 -1.27 -19.55 -12.44
N LEU A 656 -2.53 -20.01 -12.44
CA LEU A 656 -2.86 -21.40 -12.10
C LEU A 656 -2.65 -22.41 -13.23
N LYS A 657 -2.18 -21.95 -14.39
CA LYS A 657 -1.96 -22.82 -15.55
C LYS A 657 -0.88 -23.87 -15.25
N GLY A 658 -1.30 -25.13 -15.10
CA GLY A 658 -0.40 -26.26 -14.83
C GLY A 658 -0.10 -26.49 -13.35
N LYS A 659 -0.76 -25.76 -12.43
CA LYS A 659 -0.66 -25.98 -10.98
C LYS A 659 -1.44 -27.22 -10.52
N GLY A 660 -1.11 -27.72 -9.33
CA GLY A 660 -1.80 -28.87 -8.73
C GLY A 660 -3.28 -28.58 -8.42
N ARG A 661 -4.11 -29.62 -8.41
CA ARG A 661 -5.56 -29.50 -8.13
C ARG A 661 -5.85 -28.77 -6.81
N TRP A 662 -5.07 -29.03 -5.77
CA TRP A 662 -5.28 -28.39 -4.46
C TRP A 662 -4.77 -26.97 -4.38
N GLU A 663 -3.71 -26.60 -5.11
CA GLU A 663 -3.31 -25.20 -5.26
C GLU A 663 -4.45 -24.39 -5.88
N ILE A 664 -5.12 -24.95 -6.91
CA ILE A 664 -6.28 -24.32 -7.54
C ILE A 664 -7.43 -24.08 -6.55
N TRP A 665 -7.79 -25.09 -5.76
CA TRP A 665 -8.87 -24.98 -4.78
C TRP A 665 -8.51 -24.09 -3.59
N ASP A 666 -7.24 -24.08 -3.16
CA ASP A 666 -6.74 -23.14 -2.15
C ASP A 666 -6.89 -21.69 -2.66
N SER A 667 -6.54 -21.43 -3.93
CA SER A 667 -6.75 -20.12 -4.57
C SER A 667 -8.23 -19.72 -4.71
N ILE A 668 -9.13 -20.67 -5.00
CA ILE A 668 -10.58 -20.44 -5.03
C ILE A 668 -11.10 -20.08 -3.64
N ARG A 669 -10.62 -20.77 -2.59
CA ARG A 669 -10.97 -20.46 -1.20
C ARG A 669 -10.55 -19.05 -0.84
N ASP A 670 -9.36 -18.63 -1.23
CA ASP A 670 -8.85 -17.29 -0.95
C ASP A 670 -9.66 -16.19 -1.67
N ALA A 671 -10.06 -16.41 -2.92
CA ALA A 671 -11.01 -15.53 -3.60
C ALA A 671 -12.38 -15.47 -2.87
N ALA A 672 -12.90 -16.61 -2.39
CA ALA A 672 -14.14 -16.67 -1.63
C ALA A 672 -14.04 -15.96 -0.27
N ARG A 673 -12.87 -15.99 0.39
CA ARG A 673 -12.59 -15.24 1.63
C ARG A 673 -12.60 -13.74 1.38
N GLY A 674 -11.97 -13.27 0.32
CA GLY A 674 -12.04 -11.87 -0.10
C GLY A 674 -13.49 -11.43 -0.34
N LEU A 675 -14.27 -12.26 -1.03
CA LEU A 675 -15.68 -11.95 -1.33
C LEU A 675 -16.54 -11.92 -0.06
N LYS A 676 -16.32 -12.89 0.85
CA LYS A 676 -16.96 -12.91 2.16
C LYS A 676 -16.67 -11.62 2.92
N HIS A 677 -15.42 -11.16 2.95
CA HIS A 677 -15.06 -9.92 3.64
C HIS A 677 -15.81 -8.70 3.06
N LEU A 678 -15.95 -8.60 1.73
CA LEU A 678 -16.76 -7.54 1.11
C LEU A 678 -18.22 -7.62 1.55
N HIS A 679 -18.83 -8.80 1.48
CA HIS A 679 -20.23 -9.01 1.88
C HIS A 679 -20.45 -8.73 3.36
N ASP A 680 -19.48 -9.08 4.21
CA ASP A 680 -19.49 -8.80 5.64
C ASP A 680 -19.49 -7.30 5.96
N HIS A 681 -18.93 -6.47 5.07
CA HIS A 681 -18.94 -5.01 5.13
C HIS A 681 -20.08 -4.38 4.31
N SER A 682 -21.08 -5.18 3.91
CA SER A 682 -22.21 -4.76 3.07
C SER A 682 -21.82 -4.21 1.69
N ILE A 683 -20.69 -4.66 1.15
CA ILE A 683 -20.17 -4.24 -0.16
C ILE A 683 -20.40 -5.35 -1.18
N ILE A 684 -21.07 -4.99 -2.27
CA ILE A 684 -21.29 -5.87 -3.44
C ILE A 684 -20.14 -5.64 -4.41
N HIS A 685 -19.52 -6.70 -4.91
CA HIS A 685 -18.47 -6.56 -5.93
C HIS A 685 -19.09 -6.11 -7.26
N GLY A 686 -20.05 -6.88 -7.79
CA GLY A 686 -20.88 -6.54 -8.95
C GLY A 686 -20.21 -6.60 -10.33
N ASP A 687 -18.93 -6.96 -10.42
CA ASP A 687 -18.22 -7.26 -11.68
C ASP A 687 -17.17 -8.37 -11.48
N LEU A 688 -17.50 -9.39 -10.69
CA LEU A 688 -16.55 -10.47 -10.40
C LEU A 688 -16.36 -11.37 -11.64
N LYS A 689 -15.10 -11.52 -12.08
CA LYS A 689 -14.66 -12.34 -13.23
C LYS A 689 -13.20 -12.74 -13.03
N GLY A 690 -12.70 -13.74 -13.75
CA GLY A 690 -11.32 -14.23 -13.59
C GLY A 690 -10.24 -13.14 -13.71
N ASN A 691 -10.46 -12.13 -14.56
CA ASN A 691 -9.53 -11.00 -14.72
C ASN A 691 -9.45 -10.07 -13.49
N ASN A 692 -10.47 -10.07 -12.64
CA ASN A 692 -10.53 -9.24 -11.43
C ASN A 692 -10.09 -10.02 -10.18
N ILE A 693 -9.60 -11.25 -10.36
CA ILE A 693 -8.96 -12.07 -9.32
C ILE A 693 -7.48 -12.12 -9.67
N LEU A 694 -6.67 -11.44 -8.87
CA LEU A 694 -5.25 -11.25 -9.10
C LEU A 694 -4.43 -12.09 -8.12
N VAL A 695 -3.16 -12.31 -8.45
CA VAL A 695 -2.21 -13.06 -7.63
C VAL A 695 -0.98 -12.18 -7.37
N CYS A 696 -0.59 -12.07 -6.10
CA CYS A 696 0.64 -11.38 -5.69
C CYS A 696 1.86 -12.30 -5.81
N ASP A 697 3.07 -11.75 -5.66
CA ASP A 697 4.35 -12.49 -5.80
C ASP A 697 4.50 -13.67 -4.85
N ASP A 698 3.91 -13.57 -3.66
CA ASP A 698 3.84 -14.62 -2.66
C ASP A 698 2.83 -15.74 -2.96
N GLY A 699 2.07 -15.61 -4.06
CA GLY A 699 1.01 -16.53 -4.44
C GLY A 699 -0.33 -16.27 -3.75
N LEU A 700 -0.49 -15.21 -2.96
CA LEU A 700 -1.77 -14.84 -2.38
C LEU A 700 -2.74 -14.35 -3.43
N VAL A 701 -3.96 -14.88 -3.37
CA VAL A 701 -5.06 -14.47 -4.25
C VAL A 701 -5.81 -13.29 -3.65
N LYS A 702 -6.02 -12.25 -4.46
CA LYS A 702 -6.70 -11.01 -4.06
C LYS A 702 -7.75 -10.59 -5.07
N LEU A 703 -8.92 -10.17 -4.59
CA LEU A 703 -9.92 -9.54 -5.43
C LEU A 703 -9.53 -8.09 -5.70
N ALA A 704 -9.78 -7.63 -6.94
CA ALA A 704 -9.59 -6.26 -7.38
C ALA A 704 -10.88 -5.71 -8.01
N ASP A 705 -10.94 -4.41 -8.28
CA ASP A 705 -12.05 -3.76 -8.99
C ASP A 705 -13.45 -3.97 -8.36
N PHE A 706 -13.49 -4.12 -7.03
CA PHE A 706 -14.72 -4.20 -6.25
C PHE A 706 -15.26 -2.80 -5.91
N GLY A 707 -16.57 -2.68 -5.69
CA GLY A 707 -17.22 -1.41 -5.32
C GLY A 707 -17.48 -0.43 -6.48
N LEU A 708 -16.99 -0.76 -7.69
CA LEU A 708 -17.09 0.11 -8.88
C LEU A 708 -18.42 0.01 -9.63
N SER A 709 -19.27 -0.96 -9.30
CA SER A 709 -20.51 -1.27 -10.05
C SER A 709 -21.70 -0.37 -9.72
N SER A 710 -21.65 0.41 -8.64
CA SER A 710 -22.66 1.44 -8.35
C SER A 710 -22.65 2.58 -9.39
N VAL A 711 -21.54 2.73 -10.11
CA VAL A 711 -21.26 3.75 -11.12
C VAL A 711 -21.89 3.44 -12.47
N ALA A 712 -21.87 2.17 -12.91
CA ALA A 712 -22.30 1.78 -14.25
C ALA A 712 -23.81 1.98 -14.54
N ASN A 713 -24.61 2.24 -13.50
CA ASN A 713 -26.08 2.29 -13.60
C ASN A 713 -26.67 3.70 -13.63
N ARG A 714 -25.88 4.78 -13.60
CA ARG A 714 -26.44 6.14 -13.77
C ARG A 714 -26.80 6.47 -15.21
N ASP A 715 -26.03 5.97 -16.18
CA ASP A 715 -26.23 6.32 -17.60
C ASP A 715 -26.77 5.18 -18.49
N GLY A 716 -26.97 3.98 -17.93
CA GLY A 716 -27.43 2.83 -18.73
C GLY A 716 -26.45 2.45 -19.86
N VAL A 717 -25.20 2.89 -19.77
CA VAL A 717 -24.16 2.59 -20.76
C VAL A 717 -23.71 1.16 -20.54
N VAL A 718 -24.19 0.26 -21.39
CA VAL A 718 -23.57 -1.04 -21.61
C VAL A 718 -22.17 -0.77 -22.15
N THR A 719 -21.14 -1.12 -21.39
CA THR A 719 -19.75 -1.12 -21.87
C THR A 719 -19.58 -2.27 -22.87
N ASP A 720 -20.01 -2.07 -24.11
CA ASP A 720 -19.54 -2.85 -25.25
C ASP A 720 -18.12 -2.38 -25.57
N GLY A 721 -17.14 -3.02 -24.92
CA GLY A 721 -15.73 -2.91 -25.29
C GLY A 721 -15.47 -3.61 -26.63
N LEU A 722 -14.64 -2.98 -27.45
CA LEU A 722 -14.32 -3.26 -28.86
C LEU A 722 -13.91 -4.71 -29.21
N GLU A 723 -14.07 -5.01 -30.50
CA GLU A 723 -13.76 -6.26 -31.23
C GLU A 723 -12.55 -7.03 -30.69
N GLY A 724 -12.82 -8.13 -29.97
CA GLY A 724 -11.81 -9.10 -29.53
C GLY A 724 -12.00 -9.62 -28.11
N ALA A 725 -12.72 -8.91 -27.25
CA ALA A 725 -13.07 -9.35 -25.90
C ALA A 725 -14.47 -9.99 -25.89
N LEU A 726 -14.57 -11.25 -25.47
CA LEU A 726 -15.86 -11.85 -25.10
C LEU A 726 -16.49 -10.99 -23.99
N GLY A 727 -17.77 -10.62 -24.10
CA GLY A 727 -18.42 -9.76 -23.12
C GLY A 727 -18.48 -10.39 -21.73
N ALA A 728 -18.49 -9.56 -20.68
CA ALA A 728 -18.60 -10.00 -19.27
C ALA A 728 -19.93 -10.73 -18.93
N PHE A 729 -20.83 -10.90 -19.91
CA PHE A 729 -22.12 -11.60 -19.75
C PHE A 729 -21.98 -13.06 -19.32
N ARG A 730 -20.83 -13.70 -19.56
CA ARG A 730 -20.57 -15.10 -19.19
C ARG A 730 -20.49 -15.34 -17.68
N TRP A 731 -20.18 -14.30 -16.90
CA TRP A 731 -20.14 -14.35 -15.43
C TRP A 731 -21.38 -13.74 -14.78
N LYS A 732 -22.25 -13.06 -15.54
CA LYS A 732 -23.42 -12.36 -14.97
C LYS A 732 -24.52 -13.33 -14.57
N ALA A 733 -25.08 -13.10 -13.39
CA ALA A 733 -26.25 -13.81 -12.90
C ALA A 733 -27.50 -13.56 -13.76
N PRO A 734 -28.47 -14.51 -13.82
CA PRO A 734 -29.67 -14.38 -14.63
C PRO A 734 -30.44 -13.06 -14.41
N GLU A 735 -30.63 -12.68 -13.15
CA GLU A 735 -31.32 -11.45 -12.76
C GLU A 735 -30.58 -10.19 -13.25
N CYS A 736 -29.24 -10.19 -13.23
CA CYS A 736 -28.43 -9.09 -13.72
C CYS A 736 -28.44 -8.99 -15.25
N ILE A 737 -28.50 -10.14 -15.96
CA ILE A 737 -28.72 -10.18 -17.41
C ILE A 737 -30.08 -9.56 -17.78
N LEU A 738 -31.08 -9.75 -16.92
CA LEU A 738 -32.43 -9.18 -17.06
C LEU A 738 -32.54 -7.71 -16.59
N GLY A 739 -31.43 -7.09 -16.17
CA GLY A 739 -31.37 -5.68 -15.80
C GLY A 739 -31.58 -5.38 -14.31
N ALA A 740 -31.64 -6.39 -13.44
CA ALA A 740 -31.62 -6.16 -11.99
C ALA A 740 -30.25 -5.65 -11.54
N ARG A 741 -30.23 -4.88 -10.44
CA ARG A 741 -28.98 -4.42 -9.82
C ARG A 741 -28.21 -5.62 -9.24
N PRO A 742 -26.86 -5.57 -9.24
CA PRO A 742 -26.05 -6.55 -8.53
C PRO A 742 -26.46 -6.67 -7.06
N THR A 743 -26.32 -7.88 -6.52
CA THR A 743 -26.61 -8.27 -5.14
C THR A 743 -25.51 -9.21 -4.63
N PHE A 744 -25.46 -9.48 -3.32
CA PHE A 744 -24.55 -10.49 -2.79
C PHE A 744 -24.71 -11.85 -3.48
N ALA A 745 -25.97 -12.27 -3.73
CA ALA A 745 -26.27 -13.52 -4.42
C ALA A 745 -25.84 -13.53 -5.89
N SER A 746 -25.79 -12.38 -6.57
CA SER A 746 -25.26 -12.32 -7.94
C SER A 746 -23.74 -12.46 -7.96
N ASP A 747 -23.04 -11.94 -6.95
CA ASP A 747 -21.58 -12.15 -6.83
C ASP A 747 -21.24 -13.64 -6.64
N ILE A 748 -22.06 -14.38 -5.88
CA ILE A 748 -21.86 -15.84 -5.70
C ILE A 748 -21.98 -16.57 -7.04
N PHE A 749 -22.96 -16.19 -7.86
CA PHE A 749 -23.10 -16.77 -9.20
C PHE A 749 -21.87 -16.48 -10.06
N SER A 750 -21.39 -15.23 -10.02
CA SER A 750 -20.19 -14.81 -10.74
C SER A 750 -18.93 -15.53 -10.26
N LEU A 751 -18.78 -15.75 -8.95
CA LEU A 751 -17.71 -16.57 -8.38
C LEU A 751 -17.81 -18.02 -8.87
N GLY A 752 -19.02 -18.58 -8.97
CA GLY A 752 -19.23 -19.93 -9.52
C GLY A 752 -18.79 -20.05 -10.99
N MET A 753 -18.99 -19.00 -11.78
CA MET A 753 -18.45 -18.91 -13.14
C MET A 753 -16.92 -18.78 -13.14
N CYS A 754 -16.34 -18.03 -12.20
CA CYS A 754 -14.88 -17.98 -12.02
C CYS A 754 -14.30 -19.35 -11.65
N VAL A 755 -14.98 -20.14 -10.80
CA VAL A 755 -14.55 -21.50 -10.47
C VAL A 755 -14.48 -22.38 -11.71
N ILE A 756 -15.49 -22.32 -12.59
CA ILE A 756 -15.47 -23.03 -13.89
C ILE A 756 -14.27 -22.56 -14.71
N GLU A 757 -14.06 -21.26 -14.82
CA GLU A 757 -12.96 -20.67 -15.59
C GLU A 757 -11.59 -21.13 -15.09
N ILE A 758 -11.37 -21.05 -13.78
CA ILE A 758 -10.11 -21.40 -13.13
C ILE A 758 -9.79 -22.90 -13.28
N VAL A 759 -10.76 -23.78 -13.00
CA VAL A 759 -10.55 -25.23 -13.02
C VAL A 759 -10.39 -25.78 -14.44
N THR A 760 -11.04 -25.15 -15.42
CA THR A 760 -10.95 -25.59 -16.83
C THR A 760 -9.84 -24.90 -17.62
N GLY A 761 -9.44 -23.69 -17.21
CA GLY A 761 -8.57 -22.81 -18.00
C GLY A 761 -9.24 -22.24 -19.25
N ASP A 762 -10.58 -22.31 -19.36
CA ASP A 762 -11.35 -21.76 -20.48
C ASP A 762 -12.55 -20.93 -19.97
N PHE A 763 -13.06 -20.02 -20.80
CA PHE A 763 -14.17 -19.16 -20.40
C PHE A 763 -15.43 -19.95 -20.06
N PRO A 764 -16.28 -19.46 -19.13
CA PRO A 764 -17.59 -20.03 -18.92
C PRO A 764 -18.38 -20.01 -20.23
N TRP A 765 -19.02 -21.13 -20.56
CA TRP A 765 -19.71 -21.37 -21.84
C TRP A 765 -18.82 -21.52 -23.09
N GLY A 766 -17.48 -21.52 -22.93
CA GLY A 766 -16.50 -21.68 -24.01
C GLY A 766 -16.44 -20.50 -24.99
N LYS A 767 -15.32 -20.33 -25.69
CA LYS A 767 -15.09 -19.15 -26.56
C LYS A 767 -16.06 -19.01 -27.75
N ASP A 768 -16.57 -20.13 -28.25
CA ASP A 768 -17.30 -20.18 -29.52
C ASP A 768 -18.78 -19.78 -29.40
N MET A 769 -19.36 -19.81 -28.19
CA MET A 769 -20.77 -19.45 -27.99
C MET A 769 -20.95 -17.93 -28.03
N SER A 770 -21.90 -17.42 -28.83
CA SER A 770 -22.16 -15.97 -28.85
C SER A 770 -22.81 -15.48 -27.55
N ASP A 771 -22.57 -14.23 -27.18
CA ASP A 771 -23.14 -13.61 -25.97
C ASP A 771 -24.68 -13.65 -25.98
N ALA A 772 -25.31 -13.53 -27.14
CA ALA A 772 -26.77 -13.69 -27.27
C ALA A 772 -27.23 -15.11 -26.93
N ALA A 773 -26.48 -16.14 -27.32
CA ALA A 773 -26.77 -17.52 -26.98
C ALA A 773 -26.52 -17.80 -25.48
N VAL A 774 -25.46 -17.21 -24.90
CA VAL A 774 -25.21 -17.27 -23.45
C VAL A 774 -26.37 -16.65 -22.68
N LYS A 775 -26.75 -15.41 -23.01
CA LYS A 775 -27.90 -14.71 -22.40
C LYS A 775 -29.18 -15.54 -22.48
N PHE A 776 -29.47 -16.12 -23.65
CA PHE A 776 -30.65 -16.98 -23.84
C PHE A 776 -30.59 -18.26 -23.00
N ASN A 777 -29.45 -18.93 -22.92
CA ASN A 777 -29.32 -20.15 -22.12
C ASN A 777 -29.45 -19.86 -20.61
N VAL A 778 -28.86 -18.76 -20.13
CA VAL A 778 -28.88 -18.38 -18.71
C VAL A 778 -30.26 -17.86 -18.31
N ALA A 779 -30.79 -16.86 -19.01
CA ALA A 779 -32.03 -16.16 -18.61
C ALA A 779 -33.30 -16.92 -18.98
N GLU A 780 -33.38 -17.52 -20.18
CA GLU A 780 -34.61 -18.15 -20.69
C GLU A 780 -34.65 -19.65 -20.40
N LYS A 781 -33.54 -20.37 -20.70
CA LYS A 781 -33.48 -21.83 -20.45
C LYS A 781 -33.12 -22.21 -19.02
N LYS A 782 -32.68 -21.24 -18.20
CA LYS A 782 -32.28 -21.44 -16.81
C LYS A 782 -31.15 -22.47 -16.66
N LEU A 783 -30.20 -22.44 -17.60
CA LEU A 783 -29.08 -23.36 -17.64
C LEU A 783 -27.80 -22.69 -17.14
N ILE A 784 -26.90 -23.51 -16.61
CA ILE A 784 -25.48 -23.20 -16.41
C ILE A 784 -24.64 -23.98 -17.44
N PRO A 785 -23.33 -23.70 -17.61
CA PRO A 785 -22.48 -24.49 -18.49
C PRO A 785 -22.59 -25.99 -18.16
N PRO A 786 -22.48 -26.89 -19.15
CA PRO A 786 -22.43 -28.32 -18.88
C PRO A 786 -21.23 -28.64 -18.00
N ARG A 787 -21.38 -29.61 -17.09
CA ARG A 787 -20.30 -30.06 -16.19
C ARG A 787 -19.04 -30.43 -16.99
N PRO A 788 -17.91 -29.73 -16.78
CA PRO A 788 -16.65 -30.10 -17.41
C PRO A 788 -16.09 -31.40 -16.82
N GLU A 789 -15.34 -32.17 -17.62
CA GLU A 789 -14.73 -33.44 -17.19
C GLU A 789 -13.71 -33.29 -16.05
N SER A 790 -13.15 -32.08 -15.86
CA SER A 790 -12.20 -31.77 -14.79
C SER A 790 -12.82 -31.76 -13.39
N PHE A 791 -14.15 -31.67 -13.29
CA PHE A 791 -14.89 -31.60 -12.02
C PHE A 791 -15.32 -32.98 -11.53
N ASN A 792 -15.05 -33.28 -10.26
CA ASN A 792 -15.66 -34.42 -9.57
C ASN A 792 -17.08 -34.06 -9.06
N ASP A 793 -17.77 -35.04 -8.48
CA ASP A 793 -19.18 -34.87 -8.09
C ASP A 793 -19.34 -33.79 -7.00
N THR A 794 -18.45 -33.80 -6.00
CA THR A 794 -18.45 -32.86 -4.87
C THR A 794 -18.17 -31.43 -5.32
N GLU A 795 -17.20 -31.23 -6.20
CA GLU A 795 -16.84 -29.90 -6.71
C GLU A 795 -17.92 -29.33 -7.64
N TRP A 796 -18.53 -30.17 -8.47
CA TRP A 796 -19.63 -29.73 -9.32
C TRP A 796 -20.87 -29.40 -8.51
N ASP A 797 -21.14 -30.16 -7.44
CA ASP A 797 -22.23 -29.87 -6.50
C ASP A 797 -22.07 -28.47 -5.88
N LEU A 798 -20.85 -28.10 -5.47
CA LEU A 798 -20.56 -26.73 -5.03
C LEU A 798 -20.91 -25.69 -6.10
N VAL A 799 -20.40 -25.84 -7.33
CA VAL A 799 -20.69 -24.91 -8.44
C VAL A 799 -22.18 -24.83 -8.76
N ALA A 800 -22.89 -25.97 -8.73
CA ALA A 800 -24.33 -26.02 -9.00
C ALA A 800 -25.14 -25.26 -7.94
N ARG A 801 -24.71 -25.30 -6.67
CA ARG A 801 -25.34 -24.55 -5.57
C ARG A 801 -25.04 -23.06 -5.63
N MET A 802 -23.82 -22.68 -6.03
CA MET A 802 -23.47 -21.27 -6.29
C MET A 802 -24.29 -20.67 -7.44
N CYS A 803 -24.58 -21.48 -8.46
CA CYS A 803 -25.20 -21.04 -9.70
C CYS A 803 -26.70 -21.40 -9.82
N LYS A 804 -27.42 -21.60 -8.71
CA LYS A 804 -28.88 -21.81 -8.73
C LYS A 804 -29.56 -20.62 -9.42
N PHE A 805 -30.61 -20.89 -10.20
CA PHE A 805 -31.31 -19.83 -10.95
C PHE A 805 -31.95 -18.80 -10.01
N ASP A 806 -32.65 -19.25 -8.97
CA ASP A 806 -33.21 -18.39 -7.94
C ASP A 806 -32.10 -17.87 -7.01
N PRO A 807 -31.88 -16.54 -6.91
CA PRO A 807 -30.86 -15.96 -6.04
C PRO A 807 -31.00 -16.35 -4.56
N GLN A 808 -32.22 -16.61 -4.06
CA GLN A 808 -32.45 -16.96 -2.65
C GLN A 808 -32.00 -18.39 -2.30
N GLN A 809 -31.76 -19.22 -3.32
CA GLN A 809 -31.30 -20.60 -3.16
C GLN A 809 -29.78 -20.74 -3.27
N ARG A 810 -29.07 -19.64 -3.59
CA ARG A 810 -27.61 -19.67 -3.70
C ARG A 810 -26.99 -19.65 -2.32
N ILE A 811 -25.91 -20.41 -2.18
CA ILE A 811 -25.13 -20.47 -0.94
C ILE A 811 -24.39 -19.15 -0.69
N SER A 812 -24.01 -18.86 0.55
CA SER A 812 -23.24 -17.63 0.88
C SER A 812 -21.75 -17.80 0.58
N ALA A 813 -20.99 -16.69 0.53
CA ALA A 813 -19.54 -16.74 0.37
C ALA A 813 -18.87 -17.51 1.52
N GLY A 814 -19.37 -17.34 2.77
CA GLY A 814 -18.92 -18.13 3.91
C GLY A 814 -19.18 -19.63 3.75
N ALA A 815 -20.33 -20.01 3.19
CA ALA A 815 -20.63 -21.42 2.87
C ALA A 815 -19.62 -22.00 1.86
N VAL A 816 -19.23 -21.21 0.85
CA VAL A 816 -18.22 -21.62 -0.14
C VAL A 816 -16.88 -21.90 0.54
N VAL A 817 -16.40 -20.98 1.39
CA VAL A 817 -15.15 -21.16 2.15
C VAL A 817 -15.18 -22.45 2.97
N SER A 818 -16.22 -22.62 3.78
CA SER A 818 -16.37 -23.83 4.62
C SER A 818 -16.53 -25.10 3.80
N PHE A 819 -17.20 -25.06 2.65
CA PHE A 819 -17.32 -26.22 1.78
C PHE A 819 -15.96 -26.63 1.23
N VAL A 820 -15.14 -25.68 0.77
CA VAL A 820 -13.80 -25.94 0.23
C VAL A 820 -12.86 -26.47 1.31
N ASP A 821 -12.89 -25.91 2.53
CA ASP A 821 -12.06 -26.41 3.64
C ASP A 821 -12.40 -27.85 4.03
N ASN A 822 -13.66 -28.29 3.84
CA ASN A 822 -14.09 -29.67 4.09
C ASN A 822 -13.85 -30.64 2.92
N MET A 823 -13.42 -30.16 1.74
CA MET A 823 -13.10 -31.03 0.60
C MET A 823 -11.73 -31.73 0.74
N ARG A 824 -10.86 -31.22 1.62
CA ARG A 824 -9.52 -31.73 1.90
C ARG A 824 -9.56 -32.78 3.01
#